data_AF-M5UF74-F1
#
_entry.id   AF-M5UF74-F1
#
_cell.length_a   1.000
_cell.length_b   1.000
_cell.length_c   1.000
_cell.angle_alpha   90.00
_cell.angle_beta   90.00
_cell.angle_gamma   90.00
#
_symmetry.space_group_name_H-M   'P 1'
#
loop_
_entity.id
_entity.type
_entity.pdbx_description
1 polymer ?
#
loop_
_entity_poly.entity_id
_entity_poly.type
_entity_poly.pdbx_seq_one_letter_code
_entity_poly.pdbx_strand_id
1 'polypeptide(L)'
;MAETTLIVTGGPQDNGDDQIRPVLTPFDGPSLDKKKVSAPSESDSARELVGCGRVLPGERIEIVDPDSLKVLPADEIGEIWVQSPSVGRGYWQRREETNRTFAAMTADNQGPFLRTGDLGFLHEGQLFVSGRLKDMIIVRGVNRYPQDIEATVERASDVVQAGSVAAFAMTDSDREQLVIVAETIRRRDLDWDDHLQAIRRAVTAEHELPPDAVYLVRNSSVPKTSSGKIQRHACLHAVRDNDLKVIAQWIRGEESASQPSALSGDTMMKAASGSSGLNAPADPVIIDAIEIHVRRVAGERAGQMSTDTNIVLDLGLDSLERLEIARSLERTFGGRFPEQVLDEVETIGQTAAAVERYLSAGARARAEAFLADPNQQLGASDDQINGDNLQDAISSHGIDGDVARPIRSVTVAAEDDVTQFTEYRRLKATMRQMQLTGCPNPYFTVHDSIVGDTTVIDGETYISFASYNYLGLSGHPEVSAAAADAIAQYGTSVSASRLVSGEKPIHGQLERRIAEWVGVDAAITMVGGHATNETTIGHLVGPEDLILHDALSHNSIVQGALLSGAKRRPFPHNDFESLDRMLTALRHQYRRTLVVIEGVYSMDGDFPDVPKFIEVKKRHRCMLMVDEAHSFGTMGKTGHGIAEHFAFNPKDVDIWMGTLSKSASSCGGYIAGSSALVELLRYTAPGFVFSVGMPPSQVAAAIASLDVLEREPERVERLRHNSELFLSLCQKAGLDTGDSGGTPVVPVITGNSLVALRLSNRLKKDAINVQPILYPAVDESAARLRFFITSEHSEEQIRFTVDRTQFHYNELQGIPATSLAETG
;
A
#
# COMPACT_ATOMS: atom_id res chain seq x y z
N MET A 1 17.97 -14.22 8.38
CA MET A 1 17.81 -13.91 9.83
C MET A 1 16.94 -12.68 9.92
N ALA A 2 15.76 -12.85 10.51
CA ALA A 2 14.80 -11.79 10.78
C ALA A 2 15.12 -11.15 12.15
N GLU A 3 15.11 -9.82 12.17
CA GLU A 3 15.04 -8.89 13.31
C GLU A 3 15.72 -9.29 14.63
N THR A 4 16.96 -8.84 14.83
CA THR A 4 17.52 -8.59 16.17
C THR A 4 17.35 -7.10 16.46
N THR A 5 16.74 -6.74 17.60
CA THR A 5 16.59 -5.33 17.98
C THR A 5 17.89 -4.83 18.60
N LEU A 6 18.53 -3.86 17.93
CA LEU A 6 19.71 -3.18 18.43
C LEU A 6 19.26 -2.05 19.38
N ILE A 7 19.59 -2.17 20.67
CA ILE A 7 19.47 -1.06 21.62
C ILE A 7 20.87 -0.52 21.92
N VAL A 8 21.05 0.79 21.74
CA VAL A 8 22.35 1.45 21.89
C VAL A 8 22.29 2.55 22.96
N THR A 9 21.15 3.23 23.02
CA THR A 9 20.85 4.25 24.02
C THR A 9 19.54 3.94 24.73
N GLY A 10 19.47 4.33 26.00
CA GLY A 10 18.27 4.14 26.82
C GLY A 10 18.41 4.77 28.20
N GLY A 11 17.40 4.57 29.04
CA GLY A 11 17.39 4.98 30.44
C GLY A 11 16.90 3.84 31.34
N PRO A 12 17.20 3.86 32.65
CA PRO A 12 16.69 2.86 33.58
C PRO A 12 15.15 2.89 33.61
N GLN A 13 14.54 1.71 33.70
CA GLN A 13 13.12 1.59 34.03
C GLN A 13 13.02 1.57 35.56
N ASP A 14 12.32 2.54 36.15
CA ASP A 14 12.31 2.66 37.61
C ASP A 14 11.39 1.64 38.29
N ASN A 15 11.79 1.21 39.49
CA ASN A 15 11.10 0.25 40.34
C ASN A 15 10.21 0.94 41.41
N GLY A 16 9.60 2.09 41.11
CA GLY A 16 8.61 2.73 42.00
C GLY A 16 8.19 4.14 41.61
N ASP A 17 6.87 4.38 41.65
CA ASP A 17 6.03 5.60 41.66
C ASP A 17 6.41 6.93 40.97
N ASP A 18 7.62 7.17 40.45
CA ASP A 18 7.94 8.34 39.63
C ASP A 18 8.05 7.96 38.14
N GLN A 19 7.09 8.41 37.33
CA GLN A 19 7.13 8.30 35.88
C GLN A 19 8.27 9.16 35.32
N ILE A 20 9.41 8.55 34.98
CA ILE A 20 10.49 9.24 34.25
C ILE A 20 9.95 9.66 32.88
N ARG A 21 9.75 10.96 32.67
CA ARG A 21 9.31 11.54 31.39
C ARG A 21 10.49 11.60 30.42
N PRO A 22 10.26 11.46 29.09
CA PRO A 22 11.30 11.68 28.09
C PRO A 22 11.88 13.09 28.23
N VAL A 23 13.19 13.22 28.03
CA VAL A 23 13.86 14.52 28.03
C VAL A 23 13.52 15.24 26.74
N LEU A 24 12.91 16.41 26.88
CA LEU A 24 12.55 17.30 25.78
C LEU A 24 13.44 18.54 25.90
N THR A 25 14.25 18.79 24.88
CA THR A 25 15.19 19.91 24.88
C THR A 25 14.95 20.80 23.64
N PRO A 26 14.70 22.10 23.81
CA PRO A 26 14.60 23.03 22.70
C PRO A 26 15.99 23.42 22.17
N PHE A 27 16.12 23.47 20.85
CA PHE A 27 17.32 23.86 20.12
C PHE A 27 16.98 24.94 19.07
N ASP A 28 17.97 25.68 18.59
CA ASP A 28 17.79 26.66 17.52
C ASP A 28 17.54 25.96 16.16
N GLY A 29 16.34 26.12 15.58
CA GLY A 29 15.96 25.48 14.32
C GLY A 29 16.88 25.79 13.13
N PRO A 30 17.18 27.07 12.84
CA PRO A 30 18.07 27.45 11.73
C PRO A 30 19.49 26.88 11.86
N SER A 31 19.98 26.73 13.09
CA SER A 31 21.29 26.09 13.34
C SER A 31 21.22 24.58 13.08
N LEU A 32 20.15 23.90 13.50
CA LEU A 32 19.95 22.47 13.20
C LEU A 32 19.92 22.21 11.69
N ASP A 33 19.28 23.09 10.91
CA ASP A 33 19.20 22.99 9.45
C ASP A 33 20.61 23.12 8.80
N LYS A 34 21.52 23.83 9.46
CA LYS A 34 22.95 23.95 9.11
C LYS A 34 23.85 22.88 9.75
N LYS A 35 23.26 21.80 10.29
CA LYS A 35 23.94 20.71 11.01
C LYS A 35 24.71 21.17 12.25
N LYS A 36 24.28 22.25 12.90
CA LYS A 36 24.85 22.78 14.16
C LYS A 36 23.85 22.72 15.29
N VAL A 37 24.34 22.52 16.51
CA VAL A 37 23.52 22.39 17.71
C VAL A 37 23.82 23.57 18.63
N SER A 38 22.84 24.44 18.81
CA SER A 38 22.93 25.57 19.72
C SER A 38 21.63 25.77 20.50
N ALA A 39 21.74 26.38 21.67
CA ALA A 39 20.58 26.79 22.45
C ALA A 39 19.75 27.83 21.66
N PRO A 40 18.40 27.83 21.80
CA PRO A 40 17.53 28.75 21.07
C PRO A 40 17.79 30.20 21.49
N SER A 41 17.92 31.10 20.52
CA SER A 41 17.79 32.55 20.76
C SER A 41 16.31 32.93 20.75
N GLU A 42 15.91 33.79 21.70
CA GLU A 42 14.52 34.19 22.01
C GLU A 42 13.46 33.99 20.89
N SER A 43 12.59 33.01 21.13
CA SER A 43 11.29 32.66 20.52
C SER A 43 10.90 33.25 19.15
N ASP A 44 11.16 32.45 18.10
CA ASP A 44 10.15 32.10 17.09
C ASP A 44 10.55 30.87 16.24
N SER A 45 11.81 30.42 16.32
CA SER A 45 12.34 29.32 15.50
C SER A 45 12.91 28.13 16.30
N ALA A 46 12.58 28.02 17.59
CA ALA A 46 13.06 26.93 18.44
C ALA A 46 12.41 25.59 18.07
N ARG A 47 13.21 24.55 17.86
CA ARG A 47 12.76 23.17 17.57
C ARG A 47 13.01 22.27 18.78
N GLU A 48 11.97 21.62 19.26
CA GLU A 48 12.06 20.70 20.41
C GLU A 48 12.43 19.29 19.92
N LEU A 49 13.51 18.72 20.46
CA LEU A 49 13.95 17.37 20.16
C LEU A 49 13.86 16.46 21.38
N VAL A 50 13.54 15.19 21.14
CA VAL A 50 13.41 14.15 22.18
C VAL A 50 14.74 13.42 22.38
N GLY A 51 15.22 13.39 23.62
CA GLY A 51 16.39 12.61 24.00
C GLY A 51 16.09 11.11 24.02
N CYS A 52 16.86 10.32 23.26
CA CYS A 52 16.76 8.86 23.15
C CYS A 52 17.54 8.11 24.25
N GLY A 53 17.84 8.79 25.36
CA GLY A 53 18.58 8.22 26.49
C GLY A 53 20.10 8.28 26.33
N ARG A 54 20.81 7.69 27.29
CA ARG A 54 22.28 7.68 27.36
C ARG A 54 22.84 6.41 26.73
N VAL A 55 24.07 6.47 26.22
CA VAL A 55 24.79 5.31 25.69
C VAL A 55 24.91 4.22 26.76
N LEU A 56 24.45 3.01 26.45
CA LEU A 56 24.45 1.91 27.38
C LEU A 56 25.88 1.36 27.61
N PRO A 57 26.16 0.74 28.78
CA PRO A 57 27.47 0.15 29.03
C PRO A 57 27.83 -0.93 27.99
N GLY A 58 29.01 -0.82 27.38
CA GLY A 58 29.48 -1.75 26.35
C GLY A 58 29.07 -1.38 24.93
N GLU A 59 28.28 -0.32 24.77
CA GLU A 59 27.94 0.30 23.50
C GLU A 59 28.86 1.49 23.24
N ARG A 60 29.19 1.72 21.96
CA ARG A 60 29.93 2.90 21.54
C ARG A 60 29.20 3.58 20.39
N ILE A 61 28.93 4.87 20.57
CA ILE A 61 28.36 5.73 19.55
C ILE A 61 29.38 6.80 19.21
N GLU A 62 29.61 6.99 17.92
CA GLU A 62 30.34 8.14 17.39
C GLU A 62 29.43 8.89 16.42
N ILE A 63 29.52 10.21 16.44
CA ILE A 63 28.84 11.07 15.47
C ILE A 63 29.89 11.38 14.40
N VAL A 64 29.66 10.88 13.18
CA VAL A 64 30.68 10.88 12.13
C VAL A 64 30.15 11.60 10.90
N ASP A 65 30.97 12.47 10.32
CA ASP A 65 30.66 13.06 9.03
C ASP A 65 30.68 11.96 7.94
N PRO A 66 29.56 11.73 7.23
CA PRO A 66 29.41 10.56 6.37
C PRO A 66 30.29 10.57 5.12
N ASP A 67 30.85 11.73 4.76
CA ASP A 67 31.67 11.96 3.57
C ASP A 67 33.16 11.93 3.90
N SER A 68 33.58 12.71 4.91
CA SER A 68 34.97 12.81 5.35
C SER A 68 35.39 11.75 6.37
N LEU A 69 34.43 11.01 6.93
CA LEU A 69 34.61 9.94 7.93
C LEU A 69 35.25 10.42 9.24
N LYS A 70 35.27 11.74 9.49
CA LYS A 70 35.80 12.33 10.72
C LYS A 70 34.74 12.31 11.81
N VAL A 71 35.16 12.00 13.04
CA VAL A 71 34.31 12.16 14.23
C VAL A 71 34.07 13.64 14.45
N LEU A 72 32.80 14.03 14.56
CA LEU A 72 32.34 15.39 14.76
C LEU A 72 32.24 15.74 16.26
N PRO A 73 32.40 17.02 16.63
CA PRO A 73 32.19 17.47 17.99
C PRO A 73 30.70 17.44 18.39
N ALA A 74 30.43 17.54 19.69
CA ALA A 74 29.09 17.38 20.27
C ALA A 74 28.06 18.45 19.83
N ASP A 75 28.53 19.56 19.28
CA ASP A 75 27.74 20.69 18.77
C ASP A 75 27.45 20.59 17.25
N GLU A 76 27.75 19.46 16.62
CA GLU A 76 27.50 19.23 15.19
C GLU A 76 26.70 17.93 14.94
N ILE A 77 25.91 17.95 13.86
CA ILE A 77 25.06 16.82 13.46
C ILE A 77 25.80 15.98 12.41
N GLY A 78 25.98 14.70 12.73
CA GLY A 78 26.59 13.71 11.83
C GLY A 78 25.82 12.40 11.79
N GLU A 79 26.32 11.45 11.01
CA GLU A 79 25.79 10.09 10.98
C GLU A 79 26.11 9.37 12.29
N ILE A 80 25.10 8.75 12.88
CA ILE A 80 25.24 7.97 14.11
C ILE A 80 25.89 6.64 13.73
N TRP A 81 27.12 6.45 14.16
CA TRP A 81 27.89 5.22 13.94
C TRP A 81 27.91 4.42 15.23
N VAL A 82 27.53 3.14 15.13
CA VAL A 82 27.33 2.28 16.29
C VAL A 82 28.32 1.13 16.26
N GLN A 83 29.10 1.00 17.33
CA GLN A 83 29.83 -0.23 17.61
C GLN A 83 29.17 -0.89 18.82
N SER A 84 28.42 -1.96 18.51
CA SER A 84 27.68 -2.75 19.49
C SER A 84 28.03 -4.22 19.35
N PRO A 85 28.11 -4.98 20.46
CA PRO A 85 28.06 -6.44 20.42
C PRO A 85 26.80 -6.99 19.72
N SER A 86 25.75 -6.20 19.61
CA SER A 86 24.46 -6.53 18.99
C SER A 86 24.36 -6.12 17.51
N VAL A 87 25.40 -5.51 16.93
CA VAL A 87 25.46 -5.23 15.48
C VAL A 87 25.53 -6.54 14.70
N GLY A 88 24.68 -6.68 13.67
CA GLY A 88 24.68 -7.83 12.77
C GLY A 88 25.98 -7.98 11.95
N ARG A 89 26.23 -9.16 11.38
CA ARG A 89 27.50 -9.43 10.66
C ARG A 89 27.57 -8.83 9.25
N GLY A 90 26.48 -8.29 8.74
CA GLY A 90 26.37 -7.86 7.35
C GLY A 90 25.12 -8.35 6.64
N TYR A 91 25.04 -8.00 5.36
CA TYR A 91 24.02 -8.43 4.44
C TYR A 91 24.35 -9.82 3.86
N TRP A 92 23.35 -10.70 3.79
CA TRP A 92 23.50 -12.05 3.24
C TRP A 92 23.95 -12.00 1.77
N GLN A 93 25.04 -12.68 1.44
CA GLN A 93 25.64 -12.75 0.09
C GLN A 93 25.99 -11.39 -0.56
N ARG A 94 26.03 -10.30 0.21
CA ARG A 94 26.39 -8.96 -0.30
C ARG A 94 27.63 -8.42 0.40
N ARG A 95 28.80 -8.94 -0.01
CA ARG A 95 30.09 -8.68 0.66
C ARG A 95 30.51 -7.21 0.61
N GLU A 96 30.33 -6.53 -0.52
CA GLU A 96 30.70 -5.13 -0.67
C GLU A 96 29.83 -4.20 0.18
N GLU A 97 28.50 -4.37 0.13
CA GLU A 97 27.56 -3.60 0.95
C GLU A 97 27.76 -3.86 2.46
N THR A 98 28.09 -5.10 2.82
CA THR A 98 28.46 -5.48 4.18
C THR A 98 29.69 -4.72 4.66
N ASN A 99 30.77 -4.72 3.89
CA ASN A 99 31.99 -4.03 4.27
C ASN A 99 31.76 -2.52 4.40
N ARG A 100 30.99 -1.92 3.49
CA ARG A 100 30.68 -0.48 3.51
C ARG A 100 29.82 -0.07 4.71
N THR A 101 28.91 -0.93 5.15
CA THR A 101 27.87 -0.56 6.14
C THR A 101 28.18 -1.08 7.55
N PHE A 102 28.73 -2.29 7.67
CA PHE A 102 28.97 -2.98 8.95
C PHE A 102 30.45 -3.04 9.35
N ALA A 103 31.36 -2.66 8.45
CA ALA A 103 32.80 -2.62 8.71
C ALA A 103 33.39 -1.21 8.48
N ALA A 104 32.60 -0.17 8.77
CA ALA A 104 33.04 1.20 8.55
C ALA A 104 34.10 1.62 9.58
N MET A 105 35.10 2.37 9.12
CA MET A 105 36.20 2.88 9.93
C MET A 105 36.20 4.40 9.86
N THR A 106 36.46 5.06 10.98
CA THR A 106 36.65 6.51 11.04
C THR A 106 37.98 6.89 10.38
N ALA A 107 38.17 8.18 10.06
CA ALA A 107 39.38 8.70 9.43
C ALA A 107 40.66 8.44 10.25
N ASP A 108 40.55 8.25 11.56
CA ASP A 108 41.64 7.88 12.47
C ASP A 108 41.73 6.35 12.71
N ASN A 109 41.12 5.54 11.84
CA ASN A 109 41.13 4.07 11.86
C ASN A 109 40.50 3.45 13.11
N GLN A 110 39.46 4.07 13.68
CA GLN A 110 38.66 3.45 14.73
C GLN A 110 37.45 2.72 14.14
N GLY A 111 37.15 1.54 14.68
CA GLY A 111 36.03 0.70 14.24
C GLY A 111 36.31 -0.80 14.44
N PRO A 112 35.55 -1.69 13.79
CA PRO A 112 34.48 -1.39 12.84
C PRO A 112 33.22 -0.85 13.53
N PHE A 113 32.53 0.06 12.84
CA PHE A 113 31.23 0.60 13.19
C PHE A 113 30.16 0.18 12.18
N LEU A 114 28.92 0.06 12.65
CA LEU A 114 27.70 0.07 11.84
C LEU A 114 27.34 1.51 11.51
N ARG A 115 27.23 1.79 10.21
CA ARG A 115 26.60 3.00 9.67
C ARG A 115 25.08 2.83 9.76
N THR A 116 24.45 3.51 10.71
CA THR A 116 22.99 3.39 10.92
C THR A 116 22.20 4.08 9.80
N GLY A 117 22.81 5.06 9.12
CA GLY A 117 22.15 5.98 8.22
C GLY A 117 21.28 7.01 8.94
N ASP A 118 21.19 6.99 10.26
CA ASP A 118 20.47 7.99 11.05
C ASP A 118 21.41 9.15 11.39
N LEU A 119 20.89 10.37 11.37
CA LEU A 119 21.60 11.60 11.72
C LEU A 119 21.26 12.02 13.14
N GLY A 120 22.24 12.51 13.88
CA GLY A 120 22.03 12.97 15.24
C GLY A 120 23.28 13.55 15.88
N PHE A 121 23.17 13.81 17.17
CA PHE A 121 24.23 14.39 17.99
C PHE A 121 24.10 13.95 19.45
N LEU A 122 25.20 14.08 20.20
CA LEU A 122 25.24 13.81 21.64
C LEU A 122 25.24 15.12 22.41
N HIS A 123 24.24 15.36 23.25
CA HIS A 123 24.13 16.56 24.07
C HIS A 123 23.83 16.18 25.53
N GLU A 124 24.61 16.70 26.48
CA GLU A 124 24.51 16.39 27.91
C GLU A 124 24.46 14.87 28.23
N GLY A 125 25.18 14.08 27.42
CA GLY A 125 25.26 12.63 27.53
C GLY A 125 24.05 11.86 27.00
N GLN A 126 23.09 12.54 26.35
CA GLN A 126 21.96 11.91 25.65
C GLN A 126 22.14 11.97 24.14
N LEU A 127 21.62 10.94 23.47
CA LEU A 127 21.54 10.91 22.01
C LEU A 127 20.25 11.57 21.55
N PHE A 128 20.37 12.53 20.64
CA PHE A 128 19.26 13.14 19.92
C PHE A 128 19.34 12.73 18.46
N VAL A 129 18.28 12.14 17.94
CA VAL A 129 18.16 11.79 16.52
C VAL A 129 17.48 12.94 15.80
N SER A 130 18.17 13.56 14.86
CA SER A 130 17.68 14.71 14.09
C SER A 130 17.05 14.30 12.76
N GLY A 131 17.41 13.14 12.20
CA GLY A 131 16.85 12.67 10.94
C GLY A 131 17.52 11.42 10.39
N ARG A 132 17.39 11.21 9.07
CA ARG A 132 17.99 10.07 8.37
C ARG A 132 18.67 10.55 7.09
N LEU A 133 19.89 10.08 6.86
CA LEU A 133 20.77 10.51 5.76
C LEU A 133 20.12 10.39 4.38
N LYS A 134 19.28 9.36 4.16
CA LYS A 134 18.61 9.09 2.89
C LYS A 134 17.20 9.69 2.76
N ASP A 135 16.64 10.23 3.84
CA ASP A 135 15.28 10.77 3.86
C ASP A 135 15.29 12.32 3.95
N MET A 136 16.46 12.96 3.91
CA MET A 136 16.62 14.41 3.98
C MET A 136 16.16 15.07 2.67
N ILE A 137 15.27 16.06 2.77
CA ILE A 137 14.78 16.83 1.62
C ILE A 137 15.73 18.01 1.43
N ILE A 138 16.41 18.08 0.29
CA ILE A 138 17.41 19.10 -0.01
C ILE A 138 16.87 20.03 -1.09
N VAL A 139 16.08 21.02 -0.70
CA VAL A 139 15.58 22.01 -1.66
C VAL A 139 16.30 23.33 -1.45
N ARG A 140 16.89 23.87 -2.53
CA ARG A 140 17.68 25.13 -2.54
C ARG A 140 18.89 25.15 -1.59
N GLY A 141 19.49 23.98 -1.32
CA GLY A 141 20.72 23.88 -0.51
C GLY A 141 20.50 23.96 1.00
N VAL A 142 19.25 23.93 1.47
CA VAL A 142 18.89 23.86 2.89
C VAL A 142 18.28 22.49 3.18
N ASN A 143 18.75 21.85 4.24
CA ASN A 143 18.30 20.51 4.64
C ASN A 143 17.02 20.61 5.46
N ARG A 144 15.94 19.96 5.00
CA ARG A 144 14.68 19.86 5.75
C ARG A 144 14.38 18.40 6.07
N TYR A 145 13.95 18.14 7.30
CA TYR A 145 13.57 16.80 7.72
C TYR A 145 12.08 16.56 7.47
N PRO A 146 11.69 15.43 6.84
CA PRO A 146 10.29 15.12 6.55
C PRO A 146 9.34 15.23 7.74
N GLN A 147 9.76 14.74 8.90
CA GLN A 147 8.94 14.75 10.12
C GLN A 147 8.56 16.16 10.60
N ASP A 148 9.39 17.18 10.33
CA ASP A 148 9.08 18.56 10.71
C ASP A 148 7.98 19.12 9.79
N ILE A 149 8.06 18.81 8.49
CA ILE A 149 7.03 19.18 7.51
C ILE A 149 5.73 18.44 7.81
N GLU A 150 5.80 17.14 8.11
CA GLU A 150 4.65 16.31 8.50
C GLU A 150 3.94 16.88 9.74
N ALA A 151 4.68 17.27 10.78
CA ALA A 151 4.12 17.89 11.97
C ALA A 151 3.47 19.25 11.69
N THR A 152 4.01 20.05 10.77
CA THR A 152 3.38 21.30 10.32
C THR A 152 2.08 21.03 9.57
N VAL A 153 2.06 20.04 8.67
CA VAL A 153 0.85 19.64 7.92
C VAL A 153 -0.26 19.18 8.88
N GLU A 154 0.08 18.39 9.91
CA GLU A 154 -0.88 17.93 10.93
C GLU A 154 -1.46 19.08 11.76
N ARG A 155 -0.67 20.13 12.04
CA ARG A 155 -1.15 21.33 12.75
C ARG A 155 -1.94 22.29 11.85
N ALA A 156 -1.62 22.33 10.56
CA ALA A 156 -2.19 23.27 9.62
C ALA A 156 -3.67 23.00 9.30
N SER A 157 -4.13 21.77 9.50
CA SER A 157 -5.47 21.35 9.08
C SER A 157 -6.05 20.31 10.03
N ASP A 158 -7.20 20.62 10.65
CA ASP A 158 -7.88 19.74 11.60
C ASP A 158 -8.51 18.50 10.95
N VAL A 159 -8.57 18.47 9.61
CA VAL A 159 -9.04 17.31 8.85
C VAL A 159 -7.94 16.29 8.58
N VAL A 160 -6.67 16.61 8.84
CA VAL A 160 -5.55 15.68 8.68
C VAL A 160 -5.44 14.77 9.90
N GLN A 161 -5.29 13.47 9.66
CA GLN A 161 -5.10 12.49 10.71
C GLN A 161 -3.66 12.53 11.24
N ALA A 162 -3.50 12.76 12.54
CA ALA A 162 -2.20 12.76 13.20
C ALA A 162 -1.43 11.43 13.00
N GLY A 163 -0.11 11.50 12.86
CA GLY A 163 0.78 10.38 12.57
C GLY A 163 0.50 9.71 11.21
N SER A 164 -0.11 10.43 10.25
CA SER A 164 -0.55 9.87 8.96
C SER A 164 -0.24 10.81 7.78
N VAL A 165 0.86 11.55 7.90
CA VAL A 165 1.40 12.40 6.84
C VAL A 165 2.75 11.85 6.38
N ALA A 166 2.98 11.87 5.07
CA ALA A 166 4.27 11.57 4.46
C ALA A 166 4.73 12.79 3.65
N ALA A 167 5.89 13.35 4.01
CA ALA A 167 6.59 14.35 3.21
C ALA A 167 7.84 13.72 2.58
N PHE A 168 8.09 13.98 1.30
CA PHE A 168 9.29 13.46 0.62
C PHE A 168 9.66 14.31 -0.59
N ALA A 169 10.95 14.26 -0.96
CA ALA A 169 11.44 14.83 -2.20
C ALA A 169 11.19 13.84 -3.35
N MET A 170 10.71 14.35 -4.47
CA MET A 170 10.57 13.60 -5.72
C MET A 170 11.34 14.34 -6.82
N THR A 171 12.21 13.66 -7.54
CA THR A 171 12.92 14.25 -8.68
C THR A 171 12.05 14.17 -9.93
N ASP A 172 11.69 15.31 -10.49
CA ASP A 172 11.04 15.42 -11.80
C ASP A 172 11.82 16.41 -12.66
N SER A 173 12.19 15.97 -13.88
CA SER A 173 12.87 16.81 -14.88
C SER A 173 14.11 17.56 -14.35
N ASP A 174 14.99 16.85 -13.63
CA ASP A 174 16.21 17.37 -12.96
C ASP A 174 15.98 18.41 -11.85
N ARG A 175 14.74 18.57 -11.37
CA ARG A 175 14.39 19.40 -10.21
C ARG A 175 13.84 18.53 -9.07
N GLU A 176 14.32 18.76 -7.85
CA GLU A 176 13.70 18.18 -6.65
C GLU A 176 12.43 18.95 -6.28
N GLN A 177 11.32 18.22 -6.18
CA GLN A 177 9.99 18.71 -5.85
C GLN A 177 9.58 18.21 -4.46
N LEU A 178 9.00 19.07 -3.62
CA LEU A 178 8.43 18.67 -2.34
C LEU A 178 7.02 18.13 -2.56
N VAL A 179 6.80 16.86 -2.21
CA VAL A 179 5.48 16.22 -2.27
C VAL A 179 5.00 15.86 -0.87
N ILE A 180 3.73 16.17 -0.59
CA ILE A 180 3.07 15.88 0.68
C ILE A 180 1.86 15.00 0.41
N VAL A 181 1.74 13.90 1.18
CA VAL A 181 0.57 13.01 1.17
C VAL A 181 0.03 12.92 2.59
N ALA A 182 -1.22 13.29 2.80
CA ALA A 182 -1.84 13.35 4.13
C ALA A 182 -3.18 12.61 4.15
N GLU A 183 -3.35 11.68 5.09
CA GLU A 183 -4.64 11.03 5.30
C GLU A 183 -5.64 11.97 5.98
N THR A 184 -6.89 11.96 5.54
CA THR A 184 -7.95 12.78 6.15
C THR A 184 -8.89 11.98 7.04
N ILE A 185 -9.43 12.63 8.08
CA ILE A 185 -10.54 12.12 8.88
C ILE A 185 -11.85 12.10 8.08
N ARG A 186 -12.78 11.23 8.46
CA ARG A 186 -14.08 11.12 7.77
C ARG A 186 -15.07 12.16 8.29
N ARG A 187 -15.18 13.31 7.60
CA ARG A 187 -16.22 14.33 7.80
C ARG A 187 -16.90 14.67 6.46
N ARG A 188 -18.18 15.06 6.51
CA ARG A 188 -18.98 15.47 5.34
C ARG A 188 -18.94 16.99 5.19
N ASP A 189 -19.19 17.48 3.98
CA ASP A 189 -19.35 18.92 3.65
C ASP A 189 -18.13 19.78 4.01
N LEU A 190 -16.94 19.27 3.69
CA LEU A 190 -15.68 20.00 3.86
C LEU A 190 -15.28 20.68 2.55
N ASP A 191 -14.78 21.91 2.68
CA ASP A 191 -14.11 22.60 1.59
C ASP A 191 -12.65 22.14 1.53
N TRP A 192 -12.37 21.19 0.65
CA TRP A 192 -11.04 20.59 0.54
C TRP A 192 -10.00 21.57 -0.01
N ASP A 193 -10.41 22.57 -0.79
CA ASP A 193 -9.51 23.56 -1.36
C ASP A 193 -8.99 24.52 -0.28
N ASP A 194 -9.85 24.92 0.67
CA ASP A 194 -9.45 25.69 1.85
C ASP A 194 -8.39 24.94 2.69
N HIS A 195 -8.57 23.63 2.89
CA HIS A 195 -7.62 22.80 3.63
C HIS A 195 -6.31 22.57 2.87
N LEU A 196 -6.36 22.35 1.56
CA LEU A 196 -5.17 22.29 0.70
C LEU A 196 -4.41 23.62 0.74
N GLN A 197 -5.10 24.75 0.70
CA GLN A 197 -4.51 26.08 0.78
C GLN A 197 -3.89 26.36 2.16
N ALA A 198 -4.57 25.97 3.24
CA ALA A 198 -4.05 26.11 4.60
C ALA A 198 -2.75 25.32 4.80
N ILE A 199 -2.71 24.07 4.33
CA ILE A 199 -1.50 23.21 4.38
C ILE A 199 -0.35 23.85 3.59
N ARG A 200 -0.62 24.30 2.35
CA ARG A 200 0.41 24.94 1.49
C ARG A 200 0.97 26.21 2.15
N ARG A 201 0.12 27.06 2.72
CA ARG A 201 0.52 28.29 3.40
C ARG A 201 1.38 28.00 4.64
N ALA A 202 0.93 27.08 5.49
CA ALA A 202 1.64 26.73 6.72
C ALA A 202 3.02 26.14 6.42
N VAL A 203 3.11 25.21 5.46
CA VAL A 203 4.39 24.61 5.07
C VAL A 203 5.34 25.64 4.45
N THR A 204 4.82 26.52 3.60
CA THR A 204 5.64 27.58 2.99
C THR A 204 6.14 28.59 4.03
N ALA A 205 5.29 29.00 4.98
CA ALA A 205 5.63 30.00 5.99
C ALA A 205 6.62 29.45 7.04
N GLU A 206 6.43 28.21 7.50
CA GLU A 206 7.28 27.64 8.55
C GLU A 206 8.57 27.00 8.00
N HIS A 207 8.51 26.45 6.78
CA HIS A 207 9.65 25.73 6.18
C HIS A 207 10.34 26.48 5.04
N GLU A 208 9.89 27.71 4.71
CA GLU A 208 10.39 28.51 3.56
C GLU A 208 10.44 27.72 2.24
N LEU A 209 9.62 26.67 2.14
CA LEU A 209 9.68 25.66 1.11
C LEU A 209 8.26 25.37 0.62
N PRO A 210 7.82 25.95 -0.51
CA PRO A 210 6.50 25.70 -1.02
C PRO A 210 6.40 24.25 -1.53
N PRO A 211 5.38 23.47 -1.11
CA PRO A 211 5.15 22.16 -1.71
C PRO A 211 4.83 22.30 -3.21
N ASP A 212 5.27 21.33 -4.00
CA ASP A 212 4.98 21.22 -5.43
C ASP A 212 3.72 20.37 -5.68
N ALA A 213 3.41 19.44 -4.77
CA ALA A 213 2.14 18.73 -4.74
C ALA A 213 1.68 18.42 -3.32
N VAL A 214 0.38 18.53 -3.08
CA VAL A 214 -0.28 18.10 -1.83
C VAL A 214 -1.45 17.19 -2.18
N TYR A 215 -1.41 15.96 -1.68
CA TYR A 215 -2.46 14.96 -1.85
C TYR A 215 -3.15 14.73 -0.51
N LEU A 216 -4.43 15.08 -0.42
CA LEU A 216 -5.32 14.61 0.64
C LEU A 216 -5.90 13.27 0.20
N VAL A 217 -5.63 12.22 0.97
CA VAL A 217 -5.99 10.84 0.62
C VAL A 217 -6.91 10.24 1.67
N ARG A 218 -7.65 9.19 1.28
CA ARG A 218 -8.49 8.45 2.23
C ARG A 218 -7.66 7.88 3.37
N ASN A 219 -8.27 7.77 4.56
CA ASN A 219 -7.69 7.04 5.68
C ASN A 219 -7.17 5.66 5.25
N SER A 220 -6.00 5.28 5.78
CA SER A 220 -5.27 4.03 5.47
C SER A 220 -4.65 3.97 4.06
N SER A 221 -4.40 5.12 3.43
CA SER A 221 -3.71 5.21 2.13
C SER A 221 -2.23 5.53 2.24
N VAL A 222 -1.76 6.11 3.36
CA VAL A 222 -0.33 6.35 3.61
C VAL A 222 0.29 5.06 4.14
N PRO A 223 1.23 4.43 3.42
CA PRO A 223 1.77 3.14 3.82
C PRO A 223 2.57 3.25 5.13
N LYS A 224 2.33 2.32 6.06
CA LYS A 224 3.00 2.25 7.37
C LYS A 224 3.63 0.88 7.60
N THR A 225 4.70 0.81 8.39
CA THR A 225 5.27 -0.47 8.85
C THR A 225 4.34 -1.13 9.88
N SER A 226 4.56 -2.40 10.20
CA SER A 226 3.84 -3.10 11.29
C SER A 226 3.99 -2.43 12.67
N SER A 227 4.96 -1.53 12.83
CA SER A 227 5.20 -0.69 14.01
C SER A 227 4.60 0.72 13.91
N GLY A 228 3.86 1.03 12.85
CA GLY A 228 3.19 2.32 12.65
C GLY A 228 4.07 3.42 12.05
N LYS A 229 5.32 3.15 11.67
CA LYS A 229 6.21 4.14 11.05
C LYS A 229 5.80 4.40 9.59
N ILE A 230 5.79 5.67 9.17
CA ILE A 230 5.51 6.07 7.79
C ILE A 230 6.56 5.46 6.84
N GLN A 231 6.11 4.74 5.81
CA GLN A 231 6.96 4.22 4.73
C GLN A 231 7.01 5.24 3.58
N ARG A 232 7.78 6.33 3.75
CA ARG A 232 7.87 7.45 2.78
C ARG A 232 8.26 7.00 1.38
N HIS A 233 9.17 6.03 1.24
CA HIS A 233 9.55 5.46 -0.05
C HIS A 233 8.37 4.76 -0.74
N ALA A 234 7.54 4.01 0.01
CA ALA A 234 6.35 3.38 -0.54
C ALA A 234 5.30 4.42 -0.94
N CYS A 235 5.18 5.50 -0.16
CA CYS A 235 4.31 6.65 -0.47
C CYS A 235 4.77 7.41 -1.73
N LEU A 236 6.08 7.58 -1.90
CA LEU A 236 6.68 8.15 -3.12
C LEU A 236 6.38 7.29 -4.34
N HIS A 237 6.55 5.97 -4.23
CA HIS A 237 6.17 5.06 -5.30
C HIS A 237 4.68 5.15 -5.61
N ALA A 238 3.81 5.25 -4.59
CA ALA A 238 2.38 5.39 -4.79
C ALA A 238 2.00 6.69 -5.50
N VAL A 239 2.66 7.82 -5.22
CA VAL A 239 2.46 9.06 -5.99
C VAL A 239 2.95 8.89 -7.43
N ARG A 240 4.17 8.38 -7.61
CA ARG A 240 4.79 8.21 -8.94
C ARG A 240 4.00 7.27 -9.84
N ASP A 241 3.47 6.20 -9.27
CA ASP A 241 2.72 5.17 -9.98
C ASP A 241 1.21 5.49 -10.05
N ASN A 242 0.79 6.64 -9.52
CA ASN A 242 -0.59 7.14 -9.45
C ASN A 242 -1.57 6.17 -8.75
N ASP A 243 -1.11 5.55 -7.66
CA ASP A 243 -1.80 4.51 -6.87
C ASP A 243 -2.40 5.06 -5.56
N LEU A 244 -2.57 6.39 -5.46
CA LEU A 244 -3.16 7.03 -4.29
C LEU A 244 -4.68 7.13 -4.39
N LYS A 245 -5.37 6.83 -3.28
CA LYS A 245 -6.82 7.07 -3.13
C LYS A 245 -7.08 8.55 -2.78
N VAL A 246 -6.85 9.43 -3.76
CA VAL A 246 -6.98 10.88 -3.61
C VAL A 246 -8.43 11.30 -3.34
N ILE A 247 -8.61 12.16 -2.34
CA ILE A 247 -9.85 12.88 -2.04
C ILE A 247 -9.81 14.27 -2.69
N ALA A 248 -8.68 14.96 -2.49
CA ALA A 248 -8.41 16.24 -3.11
C ALA A 248 -6.90 16.35 -3.33
N GLN A 249 -6.50 17.02 -4.39
CA GLN A 249 -5.08 17.25 -4.67
C GLN A 249 -4.88 18.66 -5.18
N TRP A 250 -3.69 19.16 -4.94
CA TRP A 250 -3.17 20.34 -5.61
C TRP A 250 -1.80 20.01 -6.16
N ILE A 251 -1.60 20.28 -7.46
CA ILE A 251 -0.34 20.07 -8.17
C ILE A 251 0.04 21.37 -8.87
N ARG A 252 1.28 21.81 -8.69
CA ARG A 252 1.83 23.01 -9.31
C ARG A 252 1.84 22.87 -10.84
N GLY A 253 0.92 23.57 -11.53
CA GLY A 253 0.90 23.71 -13.00
C GLY A 253 -0.31 23.13 -13.74
N GLU A 254 -1.25 22.44 -13.08
CA GLU A 254 -2.43 21.83 -13.76
C GLU A 254 -3.62 22.78 -14.00
N GLU A 255 -3.61 24.00 -13.48
CA GLU A 255 -4.75 24.95 -13.57
C GLU A 255 -5.03 25.54 -14.98
N SER A 256 -4.24 25.21 -16.00
CA SER A 256 -4.45 25.74 -17.37
C SER A 256 -5.27 24.84 -18.31
N ALA A 257 -5.73 23.67 -17.88
CA ALA A 257 -6.33 22.68 -18.77
C ALA A 257 -7.67 22.11 -18.28
N SER A 258 -8.66 22.94 -17.91
CA SER A 258 -10.09 22.62 -18.08
C SER A 258 -11.03 23.69 -17.51
N GLN A 259 -11.61 24.56 -18.35
CA GLN A 259 -12.99 25.05 -18.18
C GLN A 259 -13.58 25.57 -19.51
N PRO A 260 -14.83 25.18 -19.85
CA PRO A 260 -15.77 26.03 -20.58
C PRO A 260 -16.77 26.69 -19.63
N SER A 261 -17.06 27.94 -19.95
CA SER A 261 -17.75 28.98 -19.17
C SER A 261 -19.28 28.87 -19.01
N ALA A 262 -19.76 29.67 -18.04
CA ALA A 262 -21.03 30.42 -17.97
C ALA A 262 -22.21 29.73 -17.23
N LEU A 263 -22.95 30.34 -16.28
CA LEU A 263 -23.41 31.73 -16.12
C LEU A 263 -23.94 32.00 -14.69
N SER A 264 -23.68 33.23 -14.19
CA SER A 264 -24.54 34.15 -13.37
C SER A 264 -25.22 33.63 -12.08
N GLY A 265 -25.26 34.35 -10.95
CA GLY A 265 -24.87 35.71 -10.63
C GLY A 265 -25.36 36.09 -9.23
N ASP A 266 -24.67 37.06 -8.64
CA ASP A 266 -25.06 37.95 -7.54
C ASP A 266 -25.51 37.37 -6.18
N THR A 267 -24.63 37.50 -5.17
CA THR A 267 -25.01 38.25 -3.94
C THR A 267 -23.81 38.95 -3.27
N MET A 268 -23.74 40.26 -3.47
CA MET A 268 -23.43 41.36 -2.54
C MET A 268 -22.36 41.23 -1.41
N MET A 269 -21.28 41.99 -1.60
CA MET A 269 -20.74 43.06 -0.74
C MET A 269 -20.69 42.96 0.81
N LYS A 270 -19.43 43.01 1.29
CA LYS A 270 -18.89 43.83 2.41
C LYS A 270 -19.26 43.52 3.86
N ALA A 271 -18.27 43.02 4.61
CA ALA A 271 -17.54 43.68 5.72
C ALA A 271 -16.68 42.58 6.41
N ALA A 272 -15.43 42.74 6.81
CA ALA A 272 -14.77 43.90 7.38
C ALA A 272 -13.26 43.94 7.03
N SER A 273 -12.79 45.17 6.87
CA SER A 273 -11.42 45.64 6.67
C SER A 273 -10.48 45.39 7.86
N GLY A 274 -9.20 45.17 7.56
CA GLY A 274 -8.15 45.15 8.57
C GLY A 274 -6.69 45.21 8.07
N SER A 275 -6.34 46.00 7.04
CA SER A 275 -5.04 46.72 6.93
C SER A 275 -4.96 47.51 5.61
N SER A 276 -4.33 48.68 5.65
CA SER A 276 -4.35 49.74 4.64
C SER A 276 -2.95 50.03 4.12
N GLY A 277 -2.73 50.11 2.79
CA GLY A 277 -1.41 50.51 2.27
C GLY A 277 -1.27 50.84 0.78
N LEU A 278 -1.67 49.97 -0.16
CA LEU A 278 -1.10 49.98 -1.53
C LEU A 278 -2.11 49.92 -2.71
N ASN A 279 -3.40 50.20 -2.50
CA ASN A 279 -4.44 50.05 -3.54
C ASN A 279 -4.76 51.33 -4.37
N ALA A 280 -3.76 52.14 -4.74
CA ALA A 280 -3.98 53.30 -5.62
C ALA A 280 -3.75 52.93 -7.11
N PRO A 281 -4.50 53.49 -8.08
CA PRO A 281 -4.29 53.21 -9.50
C PRO A 281 -2.97 53.82 -9.99
N ALA A 282 -2.03 52.97 -10.42
CA ALA A 282 -0.70 53.34 -10.87
C ALA A 282 -0.64 53.69 -12.38
N ASP A 283 0.39 54.44 -12.79
CA ASP A 283 0.60 54.89 -14.16
C ASP A 283 0.84 53.71 -15.14
N PRO A 284 0.07 53.61 -16.24
CA PRO A 284 0.18 52.50 -17.20
C PRO A 284 1.59 52.31 -17.77
N VAL A 285 2.36 53.39 -17.93
CA VAL A 285 3.72 53.32 -18.49
C VAL A 285 4.70 52.67 -17.51
N ILE A 286 4.44 52.80 -16.21
CA ILE A 286 5.24 52.16 -15.16
C ILE A 286 4.87 50.68 -15.06
N ILE A 287 3.59 50.34 -15.20
CA ILE A 287 3.11 48.94 -15.23
C ILE A 287 3.76 48.17 -16.39
N ASP A 288 3.78 48.74 -17.60
CA ASP A 288 4.38 48.09 -18.78
C ASP A 288 5.88 47.80 -18.59
N ALA A 289 6.61 48.74 -17.97
CA ALA A 289 8.03 48.54 -17.66
C ALA A 289 8.25 47.47 -16.58
N ILE A 290 7.37 47.40 -15.56
CA ILE A 290 7.42 46.37 -14.52
C ILE A 290 7.12 44.99 -15.11
N GLU A 291 6.11 44.86 -15.99
CA GLU A 291 5.80 43.59 -16.65
C GLU A 291 6.99 43.03 -17.43
N ILE A 292 7.80 43.88 -18.08
CA ILE A 292 9.01 43.44 -18.78
C ILE A 292 10.08 42.92 -17.80
N HIS A 293 10.26 43.59 -16.65
CA HIS A 293 11.19 43.12 -15.62
C HIS A 293 10.73 41.79 -15.01
N VAL A 294 9.43 41.65 -14.73
CA VAL A 294 8.87 40.41 -14.21
C VAL A 294 8.98 39.29 -15.26
N ARG A 295 8.67 39.56 -16.54
CA ARG A 295 8.84 38.58 -17.62
C ARG A 295 10.28 38.12 -17.81
N ARG A 296 11.27 39.00 -17.59
CA ARG A 296 12.69 38.63 -17.68
C ARG A 296 13.13 37.63 -16.63
N VAL A 297 12.58 37.71 -15.42
CA VAL A 297 12.91 36.80 -14.32
C VAL A 297 12.01 35.57 -14.33
N ALA A 298 10.71 35.75 -14.58
CA ALA A 298 9.73 34.67 -14.61
C ALA A 298 9.79 33.82 -15.89
N GLY A 299 10.29 34.35 -17.02
CA GLY A 299 10.39 33.63 -18.29
C GLY A 299 9.03 33.22 -18.86
N GLU A 300 8.90 31.97 -19.32
CA GLU A 300 7.66 31.41 -19.89
C GLU A 300 6.49 31.37 -18.88
N ARG A 301 6.76 31.48 -17.57
CA ARG A 301 5.75 31.56 -16.50
C ARG A 301 4.89 32.83 -16.58
N ALA A 302 5.38 33.89 -17.23
CA ALA A 302 4.76 35.21 -17.29
C ALA A 302 4.00 35.47 -18.60
N GLY A 303 3.11 34.54 -18.97
CA GLY A 303 2.31 34.55 -20.21
C GLY A 303 1.39 35.78 -20.36
N GLN A 304 0.09 35.63 -20.06
CA GLN A 304 -0.84 36.76 -19.97
C GLN A 304 -0.89 37.26 -18.53
N MET A 305 -0.42 38.49 -18.31
CA MET A 305 -0.37 39.13 -16.99
C MET A 305 -1.38 40.28 -16.95
N SER A 306 -1.91 40.55 -15.77
CA SER A 306 -2.75 41.72 -15.49
C SER A 306 -2.27 42.40 -14.21
N THR A 307 -2.77 43.59 -13.92
CA THR A 307 -2.42 44.33 -12.70
C THR A 307 -2.72 43.57 -11.41
N ASP A 308 -3.66 42.63 -11.44
CA ASP A 308 -4.07 41.85 -10.27
C ASP A 308 -3.30 40.52 -10.13
N THR A 309 -2.46 40.15 -11.12
CA THR A 309 -1.67 38.92 -11.08
C THR A 309 -0.70 38.93 -9.89
N ASN A 310 -0.78 37.89 -9.05
CA ASN A 310 0.06 37.75 -7.87
C ASN A 310 1.43 37.19 -8.28
N ILE A 311 2.48 38.00 -8.12
CA ILE A 311 3.83 37.64 -8.56
C ILE A 311 4.46 36.53 -7.72
N VAL A 312 3.92 36.24 -6.53
CA VAL A 312 4.42 35.19 -5.62
C VAL A 312 3.63 33.90 -5.78
N LEU A 313 2.30 33.99 -5.75
CA LEU A 313 1.40 32.84 -5.75
C LEU A 313 1.11 32.33 -7.16
N ASP A 314 0.84 33.21 -8.12
CA ASP A 314 0.41 32.81 -9.47
C ASP A 314 1.61 32.50 -10.36
N LEU A 315 2.70 33.27 -10.23
CA LEU A 315 3.94 33.07 -11.01
C LEU A 315 4.96 32.18 -10.29
N GLY A 316 4.72 31.88 -9.01
CA GLY A 316 5.56 30.98 -8.21
C GLY A 316 6.97 31.50 -7.96
N LEU A 317 7.17 32.82 -7.93
CA LEU A 317 8.49 33.43 -7.77
C LEU A 317 8.99 33.30 -6.35
N ASP A 318 10.26 32.93 -6.21
CA ASP A 318 10.89 32.80 -4.90
C ASP A 318 11.54 34.08 -4.39
N SER A 319 12.00 34.06 -3.13
CA SER A 319 12.55 35.25 -2.48
C SER A 319 13.80 35.80 -3.18
N LEU A 320 14.57 34.96 -3.89
CA LEU A 320 15.73 35.40 -4.67
C LEU A 320 15.29 36.03 -5.99
N GLU A 321 14.34 35.43 -6.69
CA GLU A 321 13.73 35.98 -7.92
C GLU A 321 12.99 37.30 -7.63
N ARG A 322 12.29 37.40 -6.49
CA ARG A 322 11.66 38.64 -6.01
C ARG A 322 12.69 39.71 -5.70
N LEU A 323 13.80 39.35 -5.07
CA LEU A 323 14.89 40.28 -4.79
C LEU A 323 15.60 40.72 -6.08
N GLU A 324 15.69 39.83 -7.07
CA GLU A 324 16.24 40.14 -8.39
C GLU A 324 15.33 41.13 -9.14
N ILE A 325 14.01 40.90 -9.14
CA ILE A 325 13.03 41.85 -9.69
C ILE A 325 13.13 43.18 -8.95
N ALA A 326 13.15 43.17 -7.61
CA ALA A 326 13.28 44.38 -6.81
C ALA A 326 14.55 45.17 -7.16
N ARG A 327 15.72 44.51 -7.24
CA ARG A 327 16.98 45.16 -7.65
C ARG A 327 16.93 45.66 -9.09
N SER A 328 16.28 44.93 -9.98
CA SER A 328 16.07 45.34 -11.38
C SER A 328 15.24 46.61 -11.45
N LEU A 329 14.16 46.68 -10.68
CA LEU A 329 13.29 47.86 -10.55
C LEU A 329 14.00 49.03 -9.87
N GLU A 330 14.74 48.81 -8.79
CA GLU A 330 15.57 49.83 -8.14
C GLU A 330 16.62 50.43 -9.08
N ARG A 331 17.22 49.59 -9.94
CA ARG A 331 18.18 50.02 -10.95
C ARG A 331 17.54 50.83 -12.07
N THR A 332 16.36 50.41 -12.54
CA THR A 332 15.63 51.10 -13.63
C THR A 332 14.98 52.40 -13.16
N PHE A 333 14.27 52.38 -12.05
CA PHE A 333 13.50 53.52 -11.55
C PHE A 333 14.28 54.44 -10.60
N GLY A 334 15.38 53.93 -10.02
CA GLY A 334 16.29 54.69 -9.16
C GLY A 334 15.76 54.86 -7.74
N GLY A 335 16.52 54.38 -6.76
CA GLY A 335 16.20 54.43 -5.33
C GLY A 335 16.32 53.05 -4.69
N ARG A 336 15.80 52.87 -3.48
CA ARG A 336 15.69 51.56 -2.83
C ARG A 336 14.32 51.38 -2.19
N PHE A 337 13.76 50.18 -2.30
CA PHE A 337 12.61 49.79 -1.53
C PHE A 337 13.02 49.57 -0.07
N PRO A 338 12.21 49.99 0.91
CA PRO A 338 12.34 49.49 2.27
C PRO A 338 12.12 47.97 2.29
N GLU A 339 12.92 47.19 3.02
CA GLU A 339 12.83 45.72 3.06
C GLU A 339 11.40 45.22 3.33
N GLN A 340 10.69 45.89 4.23
CA GLN A 340 9.30 45.56 4.61
C GLN A 340 8.31 45.68 3.45
N VAL A 341 8.57 46.56 2.47
CA VAL A 341 7.67 46.76 1.32
C VAL A 341 7.78 45.60 0.34
N LEU A 342 8.93 44.93 0.27
CA LEU A 342 9.10 43.78 -0.62
C LEU A 342 8.26 42.58 -0.19
N ASP A 343 8.01 42.45 1.12
CA ASP A 343 7.16 41.41 1.69
C ASP A 343 5.67 41.70 1.50
N GLU A 344 5.28 42.99 1.49
CA GLU A 344 3.90 43.45 1.35
C GLU A 344 3.40 43.52 -0.11
N VAL A 345 4.31 43.56 -1.08
CA VAL A 345 3.97 43.66 -2.50
C VAL A 345 3.77 42.26 -3.08
N GLU A 346 2.51 41.94 -3.37
CA GLU A 346 2.12 40.62 -3.87
C GLU A 346 1.65 40.65 -5.32
N THR A 347 1.18 41.78 -5.84
CA THR A 347 0.71 41.90 -7.24
C THR A 347 1.50 42.91 -8.07
N ILE A 348 1.37 42.84 -9.40
CA ILE A 348 1.99 43.81 -10.33
C ILE A 348 1.49 45.23 -10.03
N GLY A 349 0.20 45.41 -9.77
CA GLY A 349 -0.40 46.68 -9.41
C GLY A 349 0.14 47.25 -8.09
N GLN A 350 0.31 46.40 -7.08
CA GLN A 350 0.93 46.79 -5.80
C GLN A 350 2.42 47.13 -5.97
N THR A 351 3.11 46.46 -6.90
CA THR A 351 4.51 46.75 -7.26
C THR A 351 4.61 48.13 -7.90
N ALA A 352 3.70 48.44 -8.83
CA ALA A 352 3.64 49.75 -9.48
C ALA A 352 3.34 50.87 -8.47
N ALA A 353 2.38 50.64 -7.57
CA ALA A 353 2.08 51.57 -6.48
C ALA A 353 3.28 51.76 -5.52
N ALA A 354 4.05 50.72 -5.25
CA ALA A 354 5.28 50.81 -4.45
C ALA A 354 6.39 51.59 -5.17
N VAL A 355 6.60 51.38 -6.47
CA VAL A 355 7.55 52.16 -7.29
C VAL A 355 7.17 53.64 -7.25
N GLU A 356 5.90 53.97 -7.47
CA GLU A 356 5.42 55.35 -7.43
C GLU A 356 5.49 55.98 -6.06
N ARG A 357 5.39 55.19 -4.99
CA ARG A 357 5.41 55.70 -3.62
C ARG A 357 6.83 55.90 -3.08
N TYR A 358 7.75 54.98 -3.39
CA TYR A 358 9.08 54.94 -2.79
C TYR A 358 10.21 55.35 -3.75
N LEU A 359 10.00 55.23 -5.07
CA LEU A 359 10.99 55.54 -6.12
C LEU A 359 10.56 56.76 -6.98
N SER A 360 9.63 57.56 -6.46
CA SER A 360 8.79 58.55 -7.17
C SER A 360 9.51 59.67 -7.95
N ALA A 361 10.81 59.89 -7.75
CA ALA A 361 11.53 61.00 -8.38
C ALA A 361 11.86 60.72 -9.87
N GLY A 362 10.90 61.03 -10.74
CA GLY A 362 11.05 60.91 -12.20
C GLY A 362 10.82 59.51 -12.76
N ALA A 363 10.12 58.65 -12.01
CA ALA A 363 9.87 57.24 -12.35
C ALA A 363 9.26 57.06 -13.76
N ARG A 364 8.30 57.90 -14.14
CA ARG A 364 7.68 57.85 -15.48
C ARG A 364 8.69 58.12 -16.60
N ALA A 365 9.54 59.14 -16.48
CA ALA A 365 10.55 59.46 -17.50
C ALA A 365 11.62 58.36 -17.65
N ARG A 366 11.89 57.62 -16.56
CA ARG A 366 12.82 56.48 -16.58
C ARG A 366 12.19 55.20 -17.13
N ALA A 367 10.90 54.96 -16.87
CA ALA A 367 10.15 53.93 -17.58
C ALA A 367 10.13 54.19 -19.08
N GLU A 368 9.85 55.43 -19.51
CA GLU A 368 9.87 55.82 -20.93
C GLU A 368 11.26 55.61 -21.57
N ALA A 369 12.34 55.91 -20.83
CA ALA A 369 13.71 55.66 -21.29
C ALA A 369 14.07 54.16 -21.35
N PHE A 370 13.63 53.36 -20.38
CA PHE A 370 13.84 51.90 -20.35
C PHE A 370 13.07 51.18 -21.47
N LEU A 371 11.83 51.59 -21.71
CA LEU A 371 11.00 51.05 -22.80
C LEU A 371 11.56 51.39 -24.18
N ALA A 372 12.37 52.44 -24.31
CA ALA A 372 13.03 52.82 -25.57
C ALA A 372 14.25 51.94 -25.93
N ASP A 373 15.01 51.43 -24.94
CA ASP A 373 16.10 50.44 -25.16
C ASP A 373 16.34 49.54 -23.92
N PRO A 374 15.67 48.37 -23.82
CA PRO A 374 15.70 47.53 -22.63
C PRO A 374 17.04 46.80 -22.35
N ASN A 375 18.04 46.81 -23.24
CA ASN A 375 19.20 45.90 -23.19
C ASN A 375 20.54 46.53 -22.76
N GLN A 376 20.60 47.82 -22.40
CA GLN A 376 21.88 48.56 -22.36
C GLN A 376 22.75 48.45 -21.08
N GLN A 377 22.41 47.67 -20.04
CA GLN A 377 23.16 47.70 -18.77
C GLN A 377 23.37 46.33 -18.07
N LEU A 378 24.43 45.59 -18.42
CA LEU A 378 25.05 44.54 -17.58
C LEU A 378 26.55 44.41 -17.94
N GLY A 379 27.46 44.79 -17.03
CA GLY A 379 28.89 44.52 -17.15
C GLY A 379 29.74 45.04 -15.98
N ALA A 380 30.24 44.11 -15.13
CA ALA A 380 31.46 44.14 -14.26
C ALA A 380 31.32 43.00 -13.21
N SER A 381 31.90 41.80 -13.40
CA SER A 381 33.27 41.30 -13.04
C SER A 381 33.45 40.91 -11.56
N ASP A 382 33.77 39.63 -11.29
CA ASP A 382 35.01 39.22 -10.60
C ASP A 382 35.18 37.69 -10.59
N ASP A 383 36.36 37.26 -11.07
CA ASP A 383 36.88 35.91 -11.25
C ASP A 383 38.22 35.80 -10.48
N GLN A 384 38.69 34.57 -10.23
CA GLN A 384 39.98 34.11 -9.63
C GLN A 384 39.93 33.77 -8.12
N ILE A 385 40.35 32.57 -7.66
CA ILE A 385 41.75 32.10 -7.57
C ILE A 385 41.87 30.55 -7.52
N ASN A 386 42.77 30.03 -8.37
CA ASN A 386 43.65 28.83 -8.41
C ASN A 386 43.61 27.71 -7.34
N GLY A 387 43.90 26.48 -7.82
CA GLY A 387 44.29 25.30 -7.03
C GLY A 387 45.81 25.01 -7.00
N ASP A 388 46.21 23.95 -6.26
CA ASP A 388 47.20 22.92 -6.64
C ASP A 388 47.57 21.95 -5.49
N ASN A 389 48.01 20.74 -5.90
CA ASN A 389 48.88 19.75 -5.26
C ASN A 389 48.33 18.62 -4.36
N LEU A 390 48.40 17.41 -4.93
CA LEU A 390 48.21 16.09 -4.34
C LEU A 390 49.41 15.22 -4.75
N GLN A 391 50.38 15.04 -3.85
CA GLN A 391 51.34 13.93 -3.85
C GLN A 391 52.20 14.01 -2.59
N ASP A 392 51.94 13.12 -1.63
CA ASP A 392 52.96 12.33 -0.95
C ASP A 392 52.34 11.45 0.15
N ALA A 393 52.94 10.27 0.32
CA ALA A 393 52.83 9.31 1.43
C ALA A 393 52.06 8.00 1.16
N ILE A 394 52.66 7.15 0.32
CA ILE A 394 52.62 5.70 0.51
C ILE A 394 53.94 5.30 1.17
N SER A 395 53.90 4.78 2.40
CA SER A 395 54.66 3.57 2.78
C SER A 395 54.46 3.16 4.25
N SER A 396 54.20 1.85 4.42
CA SER A 396 54.84 0.93 5.38
C SER A 396 53.93 0.18 6.36
N HIS A 397 54.28 -1.11 6.54
CA HIS A 397 53.86 -2.12 7.54
C HIS A 397 52.56 -2.89 7.21
N GLY A 398 52.52 -4.22 7.13
CA GLY A 398 53.42 -5.29 7.59
C GLY A 398 52.53 -6.41 8.16
N ILE A 399 52.58 -7.60 7.57
CA ILE A 399 51.73 -8.76 7.89
C ILE A 399 52.37 -9.55 9.05
N ASP A 400 51.63 -9.84 10.12
CA ASP A 400 51.67 -11.13 10.84
C ASP A 400 50.61 -11.24 11.95
N GLY A 401 50.09 -12.47 12.15
CA GLY A 401 49.58 -12.94 13.44
C GLY A 401 48.09 -13.30 13.51
N ASP A 402 47.76 -14.54 13.15
CA ASP A 402 46.51 -15.23 13.49
C ASP A 402 46.40 -15.44 15.01
N VAL A 403 45.41 -14.80 15.66
CA VAL A 403 45.01 -15.09 17.04
C VAL A 403 43.49 -15.23 17.04
N ALA A 404 43.03 -16.49 17.08
CA ALA A 404 41.64 -16.87 17.26
C ALA A 404 41.01 -16.10 18.43
N ARG A 405 40.08 -15.18 18.14
CA ARG A 405 39.32 -14.43 19.16
C ARG A 405 38.02 -15.16 19.52
N PRO A 406 37.62 -15.16 20.81
CA PRO A 406 36.53 -16.01 21.31
C PRO A 406 35.17 -15.44 20.94
N ILE A 407 34.29 -16.30 20.41
CA ILE A 407 32.90 -15.99 20.07
C ILE A 407 32.14 -15.63 21.35
N ARG A 408 31.78 -14.36 21.54
CA ARG A 408 30.83 -13.95 22.60
C ARG A 408 29.40 -14.18 22.12
N SER A 409 28.67 -15.02 22.82
CA SER A 409 27.26 -15.36 22.58
C SER A 409 26.36 -14.18 22.95
N VAL A 410 25.65 -13.60 21.98
CA VAL A 410 24.50 -12.74 22.27
C VAL A 410 23.41 -13.63 22.87
N THR A 411 23.06 -13.42 24.13
CA THR A 411 21.99 -14.16 24.80
C THR A 411 20.66 -13.56 24.34
N VAL A 412 20.18 -13.99 23.18
CA VAL A 412 18.77 -13.80 22.81
C VAL A 412 17.95 -14.53 23.88
N ALA A 413 17.04 -13.83 24.56
CA ALA A 413 16.06 -14.49 25.39
C ALA A 413 15.28 -15.42 24.46
N ALA A 414 15.53 -16.72 24.58
CA ALA A 414 14.87 -17.69 23.75
C ALA A 414 13.37 -17.55 24.02
N GLU A 415 12.61 -17.27 22.96
CA GLU A 415 11.18 -17.54 22.99
C GLU A 415 11.02 -19.04 22.73
N ASP A 416 11.08 -19.82 23.80
CA ASP A 416 10.98 -21.28 23.77
C ASP A 416 9.57 -21.79 24.08
N ASP A 417 8.68 -20.87 24.45
CA ASP A 417 7.26 -21.11 24.67
C ASP A 417 6.41 -20.20 23.78
N VAL A 418 5.44 -20.79 23.07
CA VAL A 418 4.54 -20.07 22.15
C VAL A 418 3.79 -18.93 22.83
N THR A 419 3.59 -19.00 24.15
CA THR A 419 2.92 -17.93 24.90
C THR A 419 3.76 -16.64 25.02
N GLN A 420 5.07 -16.73 24.82
CA GLN A 420 5.98 -15.59 24.79
C GLN A 420 5.90 -14.86 23.44
N PHE A 421 5.54 -15.58 22.37
CA PHE A 421 5.48 -15.06 21.00
C PHE A 421 4.58 -13.83 20.97
N THR A 422 5.08 -12.77 20.34
CA THR A 422 4.37 -11.50 20.23
C THR A 422 3.04 -11.66 19.49
N GLU A 423 3.01 -12.53 18.49
CA GLU A 423 1.85 -12.91 17.68
C GLU A 423 0.76 -13.54 18.55
N TYR A 424 1.12 -14.50 19.41
CA TYR A 424 0.16 -15.15 20.30
C TYR A 424 -0.41 -14.16 21.32
N ARG A 425 0.43 -13.30 21.91
CA ARG A 425 -0.04 -12.26 22.83
C ARG A 425 -1.02 -11.28 22.15
N ARG A 426 -0.78 -10.91 20.89
CA ARG A 426 -1.70 -10.10 20.07
C ARG A 426 -3.02 -10.82 19.79
N LEU A 427 -2.98 -12.11 19.45
CA LEU A 427 -4.17 -12.94 19.30
C LEU A 427 -5.02 -12.92 20.58
N LYS A 428 -4.40 -13.12 21.75
CA LYS A 428 -5.12 -13.09 23.04
C LYS A 428 -5.74 -11.73 23.34
N ALA A 429 -5.07 -10.63 22.99
CA ALA A 429 -5.63 -9.28 23.11
C ALA A 429 -6.86 -9.09 22.21
N THR A 430 -6.77 -9.52 20.95
CA THR A 430 -7.88 -9.47 19.98
C THR A 430 -9.09 -10.29 20.45
N MET A 431 -8.86 -11.51 20.97
CA MET A 431 -9.91 -12.35 21.53
C MET A 431 -10.62 -11.69 22.72
N ARG A 432 -9.87 -11.01 23.61
CA ARG A 432 -10.47 -10.25 24.73
C ARG A 432 -11.33 -9.10 24.23
N GLN A 433 -10.88 -8.38 23.21
CA GLN A 433 -11.68 -7.31 22.60
C GLN A 433 -12.97 -7.84 21.97
N MET A 434 -12.92 -8.97 21.25
CA MET A 434 -14.12 -9.61 20.71
C MET A 434 -15.11 -10.00 21.81
N GLN A 435 -14.64 -10.56 22.93
CA GLN A 435 -15.51 -10.90 24.07
C GLN A 435 -16.24 -9.68 24.63
N LEU A 436 -15.62 -8.49 24.64
CA LEU A 436 -16.25 -7.25 25.10
C LEU A 436 -17.40 -6.77 24.19
N THR A 437 -17.51 -7.26 22.95
CA THR A 437 -18.61 -6.90 22.04
C THR A 437 -19.95 -7.57 22.40
N GLY A 438 -19.92 -8.57 23.29
CA GLY A 438 -21.09 -9.40 23.64
C GLY A 438 -21.54 -10.34 22.53
N CYS A 439 -20.86 -10.37 21.37
CA CYS A 439 -21.10 -11.35 20.33
C CYS A 439 -20.20 -12.57 20.55
N PRO A 440 -20.72 -13.80 20.37
CA PRO A 440 -19.89 -14.99 20.43
C PRO A 440 -18.85 -14.97 19.31
N ASN A 441 -17.77 -15.73 19.48
CA ASN A 441 -16.79 -15.94 18.43
C ASN A 441 -17.50 -16.57 17.21
N PRO A 442 -17.53 -15.93 16.03
CA PRO A 442 -18.18 -16.50 14.86
C PRO A 442 -17.42 -17.73 14.32
N TYR A 443 -16.12 -17.81 14.62
CA TYR A 443 -15.25 -18.88 14.15
C TYR A 443 -15.37 -20.15 14.99
N PHE A 444 -15.03 -21.30 14.38
CA PHE A 444 -15.06 -22.63 15.00
C PHE A 444 -16.46 -23.10 15.44
N THR A 445 -17.49 -22.66 14.72
CA THR A 445 -18.83 -23.26 14.84
C THR A 445 -18.74 -24.75 14.48
N VAL A 446 -19.28 -25.61 15.35
CA VAL A 446 -19.26 -27.07 15.19
C VAL A 446 -20.55 -27.51 14.50
N HIS A 447 -20.42 -28.36 13.49
CA HIS A 447 -21.53 -28.89 12.71
C HIS A 447 -21.66 -30.39 12.97
N ASP A 448 -22.82 -30.84 13.41
CA ASP A 448 -23.08 -32.23 13.82
C ASP A 448 -23.50 -33.14 12.65
N SER A 449 -23.72 -32.56 11.48
CA SER A 449 -24.23 -33.23 10.28
C SER A 449 -23.49 -32.82 9.02
N ILE A 450 -23.82 -33.49 7.90
CA ILE A 450 -23.49 -32.98 6.56
C ILE A 450 -24.03 -31.55 6.45
N VAL A 451 -23.24 -30.64 5.88
CA VAL A 451 -23.63 -29.26 5.63
C VAL A 451 -24.11 -29.14 4.18
N GLY A 452 -25.44 -29.17 4.01
CA GLY A 452 -26.13 -28.96 2.73
C GLY A 452 -26.78 -27.58 2.69
N ASP A 453 -28.03 -27.54 2.24
CA ASP A 453 -28.94 -26.39 2.40
C ASP A 453 -29.24 -26.10 3.88
N THR A 454 -29.18 -27.13 4.71
CA THR A 454 -29.32 -27.09 6.17
C THR A 454 -28.13 -27.72 6.89
N THR A 455 -28.02 -27.44 8.20
CA THR A 455 -27.03 -28.04 9.10
C THR A 455 -27.56 -28.11 10.52
N VAL A 456 -27.04 -29.05 11.31
CA VAL A 456 -27.27 -29.11 12.77
C VAL A 456 -26.10 -28.46 13.52
N ILE A 457 -26.40 -27.53 14.44
CA ILE A 457 -25.43 -26.87 15.33
C ILE A 457 -26.03 -26.89 16.74
N ASP A 458 -25.31 -27.47 17.70
CA ASP A 458 -25.75 -27.59 19.10
C ASP A 458 -27.14 -28.27 19.23
N GLY A 459 -27.43 -29.24 18.36
CA GLY A 459 -28.71 -29.97 18.31
C GLY A 459 -29.87 -29.24 17.61
N GLU A 460 -29.69 -27.99 17.20
CA GLU A 460 -30.71 -27.19 16.51
C GLU A 460 -30.44 -27.15 14.99
N THR A 461 -31.49 -27.08 14.18
CA THR A 461 -31.38 -27.05 12.71
C THR A 461 -31.33 -25.62 12.18
N TYR A 462 -30.39 -25.33 11.29
CA TYR A 462 -30.17 -24.03 10.66
C TYR A 462 -30.19 -24.16 9.14
N ILE A 463 -30.71 -23.14 8.45
CA ILE A 463 -30.46 -22.94 7.02
C ILE A 463 -29.00 -22.50 6.87
N SER A 464 -28.23 -23.17 6.02
CA SER A 464 -26.78 -22.95 5.90
C SER A 464 -26.42 -22.25 4.61
N PHE A 465 -25.65 -21.17 4.73
CA PHE A 465 -24.99 -20.46 3.63
C PHE A 465 -23.47 -20.38 3.86
N ALA A 466 -22.92 -21.31 4.64
CA ALA A 466 -21.53 -21.27 5.13
C ALA A 466 -20.64 -22.41 4.57
N SER A 467 -21.07 -23.08 3.51
CA SER A 467 -20.39 -24.26 2.94
C SER A 467 -20.16 -24.11 1.44
N TYR A 468 -19.03 -24.63 0.96
CA TYR A 468 -18.73 -24.72 -0.47
C TYR A 468 -19.31 -25.98 -1.14
N ASN A 469 -20.30 -26.62 -0.51
CA ASN A 469 -21.02 -27.78 -1.06
C ASN A 469 -22.05 -27.34 -2.11
N TYR A 470 -21.57 -26.68 -3.17
CA TYR A 470 -22.38 -26.00 -4.17
C TYR A 470 -23.41 -26.91 -4.85
N LEU A 471 -23.10 -28.20 -5.00
CA LEU A 471 -23.90 -29.14 -5.80
C LEU A 471 -24.57 -30.22 -4.93
N GLY A 472 -24.46 -30.11 -3.61
CA GLY A 472 -25.02 -31.07 -2.66
C GLY A 472 -24.32 -32.45 -2.65
N LEU A 473 -23.10 -32.54 -3.17
CA LEU A 473 -22.45 -33.84 -3.44
C LEU A 473 -21.72 -34.44 -2.23
N SER A 474 -21.36 -33.64 -1.22
CA SER A 474 -20.61 -34.16 -0.05
C SER A 474 -21.43 -35.12 0.84
N GLY A 475 -22.76 -35.12 0.68
CA GLY A 475 -23.67 -36.07 1.30
C GLY A 475 -24.32 -37.05 0.33
N HIS A 476 -23.89 -37.06 -0.94
CA HIS A 476 -24.54 -37.88 -1.96
C HIS A 476 -24.30 -39.38 -1.69
N PRO A 477 -25.33 -40.25 -1.79
CA PRO A 477 -25.19 -41.68 -1.50
C PRO A 477 -24.12 -42.38 -2.36
N GLU A 478 -24.06 -42.09 -3.66
CA GLU A 478 -23.06 -42.70 -4.56
C GLU A 478 -21.63 -42.25 -4.24
N VAL A 479 -21.45 -40.98 -3.87
CA VAL A 479 -20.13 -40.44 -3.51
C VAL A 479 -19.64 -41.08 -2.21
N SER A 480 -20.54 -41.18 -1.23
CA SER A 480 -20.26 -41.83 0.06
C SER A 480 -19.94 -43.32 -0.09
N ALA A 481 -20.70 -44.03 -0.93
CA ALA A 481 -20.47 -45.44 -1.23
C ALA A 481 -19.12 -45.65 -1.93
N ALA A 482 -18.79 -44.85 -2.95
CA ALA A 482 -17.52 -44.93 -3.66
C ALA A 482 -16.31 -44.71 -2.71
N ALA A 483 -16.44 -43.75 -1.79
CA ALA A 483 -15.41 -43.52 -0.77
C ALA A 483 -15.25 -44.74 0.16
N ALA A 484 -16.35 -45.34 0.61
CA ALA A 484 -16.33 -46.53 1.47
C ALA A 484 -15.73 -47.76 0.75
N ASP A 485 -16.09 -47.99 -0.51
CA ASP A 485 -15.56 -49.09 -1.32
C ASP A 485 -14.05 -48.92 -1.56
N ALA A 486 -13.59 -47.71 -1.81
CA ALA A 486 -12.17 -47.42 -1.95
C ALA A 486 -11.40 -47.65 -0.64
N ILE A 487 -11.99 -47.39 0.53
CA ILE A 487 -11.40 -47.75 1.82
C ILE A 487 -11.28 -49.27 1.94
N ALA A 488 -12.33 -50.01 1.59
CA ALA A 488 -12.32 -51.47 1.66
C ALA A 488 -11.26 -52.08 0.73
N GLN A 489 -11.03 -51.47 -0.45
CA GLN A 489 -10.09 -51.97 -1.45
C GLN A 489 -8.63 -51.52 -1.21
N TYR A 490 -8.41 -50.25 -0.92
CA TYR A 490 -7.08 -49.62 -0.92
C TYR A 490 -6.62 -49.16 0.47
N GLY A 491 -7.49 -49.23 1.47
CA GLY A 491 -7.25 -48.71 2.82
C GLY A 491 -7.51 -47.20 2.94
N THR A 492 -7.37 -46.69 4.17
CA THR A 492 -7.62 -45.28 4.51
C THR A 492 -6.47 -44.33 4.14
N SER A 493 -5.29 -44.87 3.83
CA SER A 493 -4.07 -44.12 3.52
C SER A 493 -3.21 -44.90 2.53
N VAL A 494 -2.50 -44.17 1.66
CA VAL A 494 -1.48 -44.75 0.78
C VAL A 494 -0.11 -44.91 1.48
N SER A 495 0.05 -44.27 2.64
CA SER A 495 1.22 -44.36 3.55
C SER A 495 2.60 -44.15 2.90
N ALA A 496 2.65 -43.44 1.77
CA ALA A 496 3.88 -43.11 1.06
C ALA A 496 3.66 -41.97 0.05
N SER A 497 4.76 -41.35 -0.38
CA SER A 497 4.76 -40.49 -1.57
C SER A 497 4.39 -41.30 -2.82
N ARG A 498 3.69 -40.64 -3.76
CA ARG A 498 3.28 -41.26 -5.03
C ARG A 498 4.48 -41.72 -5.87
N LEU A 499 5.61 -41.02 -5.79
CA LEU A 499 6.82 -41.38 -6.54
C LEU A 499 7.41 -42.74 -6.12
N VAL A 500 7.16 -43.19 -4.89
CA VAL A 500 7.78 -44.41 -4.34
C VAL A 500 6.80 -45.58 -4.33
N SER A 501 5.78 -45.54 -3.47
CA SER A 501 4.81 -46.64 -3.30
C SER A 501 3.38 -46.18 -2.98
N GLY A 502 3.18 -44.86 -2.94
CA GLY A 502 1.89 -44.22 -2.70
C GLY A 502 0.97 -44.19 -3.92
N GLU A 503 1.50 -44.45 -5.11
CA GLU A 503 0.70 -44.54 -6.34
C GLU A 503 -0.26 -45.74 -6.26
N LYS A 504 -1.52 -45.50 -6.63
CA LYS A 504 -2.56 -46.53 -6.80
C LYS A 504 -3.28 -46.26 -8.13
N PRO A 505 -3.82 -47.30 -8.82
CA PRO A 505 -4.49 -47.13 -10.10
C PRO A 505 -5.57 -46.03 -10.13
N ILE A 506 -6.29 -45.85 -9.02
CA ILE A 506 -7.35 -44.85 -8.88
C ILE A 506 -6.85 -43.39 -8.98
N HIS A 507 -5.58 -43.11 -8.63
CA HIS A 507 -5.02 -41.76 -8.78
C HIS A 507 -4.89 -41.38 -10.26
N GLY A 508 -4.32 -42.28 -11.07
CA GLY A 508 -4.21 -42.08 -12.52
C GLY A 508 -5.59 -42.04 -13.20
N GLN A 509 -6.60 -42.70 -12.64
CA GLN A 509 -7.99 -42.57 -13.12
C GLN A 509 -8.52 -41.16 -12.86
N LEU A 510 -8.39 -40.63 -11.64
CA LEU A 510 -8.80 -39.26 -11.32
C LEU A 510 -8.05 -38.23 -12.17
N GLU A 511 -6.74 -38.39 -12.37
CA GLU A 511 -5.95 -37.47 -13.20
C GLU A 511 -6.42 -37.43 -14.65
N ARG A 512 -6.72 -38.59 -15.25
CA ARG A 512 -7.31 -38.64 -16.61
C ARG A 512 -8.68 -37.99 -16.64
N ARG A 513 -9.52 -38.28 -15.66
CA ARG A 513 -10.86 -37.73 -15.55
C ARG A 513 -10.85 -36.20 -15.45
N ILE A 514 -9.94 -35.64 -14.65
CA ILE A 514 -9.75 -34.18 -14.54
C ILE A 514 -9.25 -33.60 -15.87
N ALA A 515 -8.29 -34.24 -16.54
CA ALA A 515 -7.79 -33.76 -17.82
C ALA A 515 -8.89 -33.74 -18.90
N GLU A 516 -9.72 -34.78 -18.94
CA GLU A 516 -10.90 -34.88 -19.82
C GLU A 516 -11.95 -33.81 -19.47
N TRP A 517 -12.26 -33.63 -18.18
CA TRP A 517 -13.19 -32.61 -17.70
C TRP A 517 -12.74 -31.19 -18.06
N VAL A 518 -11.47 -30.86 -17.84
CA VAL A 518 -10.94 -29.52 -18.17
C VAL A 518 -10.74 -29.36 -19.69
N GLY A 519 -10.57 -30.45 -20.45
CA GLY A 519 -10.33 -30.43 -21.90
C GLY A 519 -8.86 -30.19 -22.28
N VAL A 520 -7.92 -30.70 -21.47
CA VAL A 520 -6.46 -30.54 -21.66
C VAL A 520 -5.74 -31.89 -21.71
N ASP A 521 -4.43 -31.87 -21.94
CA ASP A 521 -3.68 -33.09 -22.26
C ASP A 521 -3.43 -33.99 -21.04
N ALA A 522 -3.20 -33.40 -19.86
CA ALA A 522 -2.90 -34.15 -18.64
C ALA A 522 -3.26 -33.35 -17.38
N ALA A 523 -3.39 -34.06 -16.26
CA ALA A 523 -3.48 -33.47 -14.93
C ALA A 523 -2.60 -34.22 -13.90
N ILE A 524 -2.29 -33.53 -12.81
CA ILE A 524 -1.64 -34.07 -11.63
C ILE A 524 -2.37 -33.63 -10.37
N THR A 525 -2.58 -34.55 -9.43
CA THR A 525 -3.29 -34.28 -8.18
C THR A 525 -2.36 -34.22 -6.97
N MET A 526 -2.73 -33.36 -6.02
CA MET A 526 -2.00 -33.08 -4.77
C MET A 526 -2.96 -33.07 -3.57
N VAL A 527 -2.42 -33.22 -2.36
CA VAL A 527 -3.21 -33.48 -1.13
C VAL A 527 -4.03 -32.29 -0.63
N GLY A 528 -3.69 -31.05 -1.00
CA GLY A 528 -4.43 -29.87 -0.57
C GLY A 528 -4.50 -28.78 -1.62
N GLY A 529 -5.66 -28.14 -1.77
CA GLY A 529 -5.86 -27.05 -2.73
C GLY A 529 -4.95 -25.85 -2.47
N HIS A 530 -4.80 -25.44 -1.21
CA HIS A 530 -3.89 -24.34 -0.83
C HIS A 530 -2.45 -24.64 -1.23
N ALA A 531 -1.93 -25.79 -0.80
CA ALA A 531 -0.57 -26.23 -1.10
C ALA A 531 -0.33 -26.44 -2.61
N THR A 532 -1.37 -26.71 -3.40
CA THR A 532 -1.28 -26.87 -4.86
C THR A 532 -0.84 -25.56 -5.52
N ASN A 533 -1.41 -24.41 -5.14
CA ASN A 533 -0.94 -23.10 -5.62
C ASN A 533 0.49 -22.82 -5.14
N GLU A 534 0.75 -22.98 -3.84
CA GLU A 534 2.04 -22.70 -3.23
C GLU A 534 3.17 -23.47 -3.91
N THR A 535 3.02 -24.79 -4.05
CA THR A 535 4.06 -25.64 -4.63
C THR A 535 4.20 -25.44 -6.14
N THR A 536 3.12 -25.12 -6.86
CA THR A 536 3.18 -24.99 -8.32
C THR A 536 3.83 -23.67 -8.70
N ILE A 537 3.36 -22.57 -8.12
CA ILE A 537 3.91 -21.24 -8.38
C ILE A 537 5.34 -21.16 -7.83
N GLY A 538 5.55 -21.62 -6.59
CA GLY A 538 6.87 -21.63 -5.95
C GLY A 538 7.93 -22.45 -6.69
N HIS A 539 7.52 -23.36 -7.58
CA HIS A 539 8.42 -24.25 -8.31
C HIS A 539 8.62 -23.87 -9.79
N LEU A 540 7.60 -23.32 -10.46
CA LEU A 540 7.66 -23.04 -11.90
C LEU A 540 8.41 -21.74 -12.26
N VAL A 541 8.40 -20.77 -11.36
CA VAL A 541 9.03 -19.46 -11.54
C VAL A 541 10.02 -19.18 -10.41
N GLY A 542 11.00 -18.30 -10.67
CA GLY A 542 12.07 -17.99 -9.73
C GLY A 542 12.54 -16.52 -9.78
N PRO A 543 13.67 -16.18 -9.13
CA PRO A 543 14.15 -14.80 -9.00
C PRO A 543 14.39 -14.01 -10.31
N GLU A 544 14.51 -14.69 -11.45
CA GLU A 544 14.68 -14.10 -12.78
C GLU A 544 13.35 -13.86 -13.53
N ASP A 545 12.23 -14.23 -12.91
CA ASP A 545 10.90 -14.24 -13.52
C ASP A 545 9.97 -13.19 -12.87
N LEU A 546 8.84 -12.91 -13.53
CA LEU A 546 7.79 -11.98 -13.09
C LEU A 546 6.48 -12.71 -12.84
N ILE A 547 5.81 -12.38 -11.75
CA ILE A 547 4.42 -12.78 -11.46
C ILE A 547 3.56 -11.52 -11.46
N LEU A 548 2.57 -11.50 -12.35
CA LEU A 548 1.48 -10.52 -12.33
C LEU A 548 0.22 -11.25 -11.87
N HIS A 549 -0.45 -10.76 -10.85
CA HIS A 549 -1.65 -11.40 -10.35
C HIS A 549 -2.70 -10.34 -10.00
N ASP A 550 -3.96 -10.73 -10.00
CA ASP A 550 -5.06 -9.86 -9.62
C ASP A 550 -4.87 -9.35 -8.18
N ALA A 551 -5.19 -8.07 -7.91
CA ALA A 551 -5.08 -7.47 -6.58
C ALA A 551 -5.82 -8.26 -5.48
N LEU A 552 -6.92 -8.95 -5.83
CA LEU A 552 -7.75 -9.73 -4.91
C LEU A 552 -7.44 -11.24 -4.94
N SER A 553 -6.31 -11.64 -5.55
CA SER A 553 -5.90 -13.04 -5.64
C SER A 553 -5.88 -13.73 -4.27
N HIS A 554 -6.39 -14.96 -4.23
CA HIS A 554 -6.44 -15.81 -3.07
C HIS A 554 -5.05 -15.97 -2.42
N ASN A 555 -5.01 -16.05 -1.09
CA ASN A 555 -3.77 -16.06 -0.31
C ASN A 555 -2.78 -17.15 -0.77
N SER A 556 -3.24 -18.33 -1.19
CA SER A 556 -2.32 -19.39 -1.67
C SER A 556 -1.53 -19.01 -2.92
N ILE A 557 -2.09 -18.17 -3.80
CA ILE A 557 -1.38 -17.61 -4.97
C ILE A 557 -0.28 -16.67 -4.48
N VAL A 558 -0.60 -15.81 -3.52
CA VAL A 558 0.34 -14.85 -2.92
C VAL A 558 1.47 -15.58 -2.18
N GLN A 559 1.16 -16.61 -1.38
CA GLN A 559 2.18 -17.42 -0.70
C GLN A 559 3.07 -18.15 -1.71
N GLY A 560 2.50 -18.74 -2.77
CA GLY A 560 3.28 -19.33 -3.86
C GLY A 560 4.21 -18.34 -4.53
N ALA A 561 3.75 -17.11 -4.80
CA ALA A 561 4.57 -16.05 -5.35
C ALA A 561 5.72 -15.66 -4.41
N LEU A 562 5.47 -15.54 -3.10
CA LEU A 562 6.50 -15.26 -2.10
C LEU A 562 7.55 -16.39 -2.02
N LEU A 563 7.11 -17.65 -2.02
CA LEU A 563 7.98 -18.83 -1.99
C LEU A 563 8.87 -18.94 -3.23
N SER A 564 8.38 -18.48 -4.39
CA SER A 564 9.14 -18.53 -5.65
C SER A 564 10.37 -17.62 -5.67
N GLY A 565 10.35 -16.52 -4.91
CA GLY A 565 11.35 -15.46 -5.00
C GLY A 565 11.28 -14.61 -6.28
N ALA A 566 10.33 -14.86 -7.18
CA ALA A 566 10.10 -14.05 -8.38
C ALA A 566 9.67 -12.62 -8.03
N LYS A 567 9.89 -11.67 -8.95
CA LYS A 567 9.33 -10.33 -8.78
C LYS A 567 7.81 -10.44 -8.87
N ARG A 568 7.09 -10.01 -7.83
CA ARG A 568 5.63 -9.96 -7.77
C ARG A 568 5.14 -8.54 -8.00
N ARG A 569 4.11 -8.35 -8.82
CA ARG A 569 3.32 -7.11 -8.87
C ARG A 569 1.82 -7.43 -8.98
N PRO A 570 0.95 -6.89 -8.12
CA PRO A 570 -0.48 -6.94 -8.37
C PRO A 570 -0.83 -6.02 -9.56
N PHE A 571 -1.91 -6.35 -10.28
CA PHE A 571 -2.61 -5.41 -11.15
C PHE A 571 -4.02 -5.14 -10.61
N PRO A 572 -4.66 -4.00 -10.94
CA PRO A 572 -6.01 -3.68 -10.47
C PRO A 572 -7.01 -4.81 -10.75
N HIS A 573 -7.95 -4.99 -9.83
CA HIS A 573 -8.88 -6.11 -9.88
C HIS A 573 -9.64 -6.17 -11.21
N ASN A 574 -9.62 -7.35 -11.83
CA ASN A 574 -10.31 -7.67 -13.08
C ASN A 574 -9.96 -6.73 -14.28
N ASP A 575 -8.81 -6.05 -14.23
CA ASP A 575 -8.42 -5.07 -15.25
C ASP A 575 -7.34 -5.62 -16.20
N PHE A 576 -7.79 -6.24 -17.30
CA PHE A 576 -6.91 -6.74 -18.34
C PHE A 576 -6.17 -5.63 -19.11
N GLU A 577 -6.67 -4.39 -19.11
CA GLU A 577 -6.03 -3.26 -19.80
C GLU A 577 -4.83 -2.75 -19.00
N SER A 578 -4.96 -2.64 -17.68
CA SER A 578 -3.84 -2.36 -16.78
C SER A 578 -2.79 -3.46 -16.87
N LEU A 579 -3.20 -4.73 -16.88
CA LEU A 579 -2.29 -5.85 -17.11
C LEU A 579 -1.52 -5.69 -18.44
N ASP A 580 -2.19 -5.34 -19.54
CA ASP A 580 -1.59 -5.13 -20.86
C ASP A 580 -0.57 -3.97 -20.86
N ARG A 581 -0.89 -2.85 -20.20
CA ARG A 581 0.04 -1.72 -20.01
C ARG A 581 1.27 -2.14 -19.20
N MET A 582 1.07 -2.87 -18.10
CA MET A 582 2.17 -3.36 -17.26
C MET A 582 3.07 -4.33 -18.02
N LEU A 583 2.50 -5.26 -18.78
CA LEU A 583 3.26 -6.20 -19.60
C LEU A 583 4.04 -5.48 -20.70
N THR A 584 3.46 -4.47 -21.36
CA THR A 584 4.17 -3.64 -22.34
C THR A 584 5.44 -3.02 -21.74
N ALA A 585 5.35 -2.49 -20.52
CA ALA A 585 6.47 -1.85 -19.85
C ALA A 585 7.51 -2.84 -19.28
N LEU A 586 7.08 -4.00 -18.79
CA LEU A 586 7.93 -4.85 -17.94
C LEU A 586 8.37 -6.15 -18.62
N ARG A 587 7.60 -6.69 -19.57
CA ARG A 587 7.74 -8.08 -20.05
C ARG A 587 9.15 -8.40 -20.56
N HIS A 588 9.82 -7.46 -21.22
CA HIS A 588 11.14 -7.64 -21.82
C HIS A 588 12.28 -7.79 -20.78
N GLN A 589 12.03 -7.47 -19.51
CA GLN A 589 13.04 -7.51 -18.44
C GLN A 589 13.15 -8.88 -17.77
N TYR A 590 12.23 -9.81 -18.06
CA TYR A 590 12.09 -11.07 -17.33
C TYR A 590 12.15 -12.29 -18.25
N ARG A 591 12.77 -13.36 -17.76
CA ARG A 591 12.92 -14.63 -18.49
C ARG A 591 11.57 -15.29 -18.74
N ARG A 592 10.75 -15.44 -17.69
CA ARG A 592 9.36 -15.90 -17.75
C ARG A 592 8.44 -14.88 -17.10
N THR A 593 7.20 -14.85 -17.54
CA THR A 593 6.13 -14.08 -16.90
C THR A 593 4.92 -14.97 -16.73
N LEU A 594 4.44 -15.08 -15.49
CA LEU A 594 3.24 -15.80 -15.11
C LEU A 594 2.15 -14.78 -14.73
N VAL A 595 1.05 -14.79 -15.47
CA VAL A 595 -0.19 -14.08 -15.12
C VAL A 595 -1.07 -15.05 -14.35
N VAL A 596 -1.59 -14.65 -13.18
CA VAL A 596 -2.50 -15.47 -12.37
C VAL A 596 -3.81 -14.74 -12.12
N ILE A 597 -4.93 -15.38 -12.45
CA ILE A 597 -6.30 -14.92 -12.18
C ILE A 597 -7.14 -16.08 -11.61
N GLU A 598 -8.29 -15.77 -11.03
CA GLU A 598 -9.27 -16.76 -10.58
C GLU A 598 -10.45 -16.80 -11.55
N GLY A 599 -11.00 -17.98 -11.84
CA GLY A 599 -12.17 -18.12 -12.72
C GLY A 599 -13.45 -17.57 -12.09
N VAL A 600 -13.54 -17.56 -10.76
CA VAL A 600 -14.53 -16.83 -9.96
C VAL A 600 -13.81 -16.31 -8.72
N TYR A 601 -13.89 -15.01 -8.46
CA TYR A 601 -13.23 -14.39 -7.31
C TYR A 601 -14.04 -14.62 -6.04
N SER A 602 -13.39 -15.24 -5.04
CA SER A 602 -14.11 -15.74 -3.87
C SER A 602 -14.72 -14.67 -2.96
N MET A 603 -14.23 -13.43 -2.97
CA MET A 603 -14.67 -12.40 -2.02
C MET A 603 -15.90 -11.63 -2.52
N ASP A 604 -15.93 -11.33 -3.81
CA ASP A 604 -16.96 -10.50 -4.43
C ASP A 604 -17.95 -11.33 -5.26
N GLY A 605 -17.57 -12.55 -5.65
CA GLY A 605 -18.44 -13.44 -6.42
C GLY A 605 -18.65 -13.00 -7.86
N ASP A 606 -17.76 -12.14 -8.35
CA ASP A 606 -17.61 -11.79 -9.76
C ASP A 606 -16.60 -12.74 -10.44
N PHE A 607 -16.35 -12.52 -11.73
CA PHE A 607 -15.45 -13.34 -12.54
C PHE A 607 -14.85 -12.53 -13.69
N PRO A 608 -13.64 -12.89 -14.18
CA PRO A 608 -12.99 -12.15 -15.24
C PRO A 608 -13.45 -12.54 -16.65
N ASP A 609 -13.33 -11.61 -17.60
CA ASP A 609 -13.40 -11.90 -19.04
C ASP A 609 -12.11 -12.61 -19.49
N VAL A 610 -12.00 -13.90 -19.16
CA VAL A 610 -10.81 -14.73 -19.44
C VAL A 610 -10.36 -14.68 -20.92
N PRO A 611 -11.25 -14.67 -21.93
CA PRO A 611 -10.85 -14.41 -23.32
C PRO A 611 -9.96 -13.18 -23.52
N LYS A 612 -10.24 -12.06 -22.83
CA LYS A 612 -9.39 -10.85 -22.89
C LYS A 612 -8.01 -11.07 -22.30
N PHE A 613 -7.92 -11.78 -21.17
CA PHE A 613 -6.63 -12.16 -20.59
C PHE A 613 -5.83 -13.10 -21.50
N ILE A 614 -6.51 -14.00 -22.24
CA ILE A 614 -5.87 -14.85 -23.26
C ILE A 614 -5.33 -14.01 -24.42
N GLU A 615 -6.06 -13.01 -24.90
CA GLU A 615 -5.57 -12.09 -25.94
C GLU A 615 -4.28 -11.39 -25.49
N VAL A 616 -4.28 -10.84 -24.27
CA VAL A 616 -3.13 -10.15 -23.65
C VAL A 616 -1.94 -11.10 -23.47
N LYS A 617 -2.16 -12.31 -22.94
CA LYS A 617 -1.05 -13.28 -22.71
C LYS A 617 -0.40 -13.74 -24.02
N LYS A 618 -1.20 -13.90 -25.09
CA LYS A 618 -0.70 -14.25 -26.43
C LYS A 618 0.13 -13.10 -27.01
N ARG A 619 -0.34 -11.85 -26.89
CA ARG A 619 0.36 -10.64 -27.35
C ARG A 619 1.74 -10.50 -26.72
N HIS A 620 1.82 -10.71 -25.40
CA HIS A 620 3.06 -10.51 -24.62
C HIS A 620 3.89 -11.77 -24.41
N ARG A 621 3.45 -12.93 -24.93
CA ARG A 621 4.15 -14.21 -24.80
C ARG A 621 4.41 -14.56 -23.33
N CYS A 622 3.34 -14.55 -22.54
CA CYS A 622 3.33 -14.90 -21.13
C CYS A 622 2.63 -16.24 -20.91
N MET A 623 2.84 -16.84 -19.73
CA MET A 623 2.00 -17.94 -19.25
C MET A 623 0.78 -17.38 -18.52
N LEU A 624 -0.36 -18.04 -18.66
CA LEU A 624 -1.59 -17.73 -17.92
C LEU A 624 -1.95 -18.93 -17.04
N MET A 625 -2.18 -18.66 -15.77
CA MET A 625 -2.73 -19.58 -14.79
C MET A 625 -4.12 -19.10 -14.37
N VAL A 626 -5.09 -20.00 -14.45
CA VAL A 626 -6.48 -19.76 -13.99
C VAL A 626 -6.79 -20.72 -12.84
N ASP A 627 -7.15 -20.15 -11.69
CA ASP A 627 -7.62 -20.89 -10.53
C ASP A 627 -9.15 -21.09 -10.61
N GLU A 628 -9.55 -22.33 -10.88
CA GLU A 628 -10.92 -22.79 -11.07
C GLU A 628 -11.59 -23.21 -9.75
N ALA A 629 -11.04 -22.88 -8.58
CA ALA A 629 -11.58 -23.37 -7.32
C ALA A 629 -13.05 -22.99 -7.09
N HIS A 630 -13.52 -21.85 -7.57
CA HIS A 630 -14.92 -21.44 -7.44
C HIS A 630 -15.75 -21.55 -8.72
N SER A 631 -15.14 -21.79 -9.88
CA SER A 631 -15.83 -21.99 -11.16
C SER A 631 -16.02 -23.47 -11.55
N PHE A 632 -15.17 -24.36 -11.06
CA PHE A 632 -15.29 -25.80 -11.30
C PHE A 632 -16.60 -26.33 -10.69
N GLY A 633 -17.45 -26.94 -11.53
CA GLY A 633 -18.78 -27.45 -11.17
C GLY A 633 -19.87 -26.39 -11.04
N THR A 634 -19.55 -25.11 -11.14
CA THR A 634 -20.50 -24.00 -10.89
C THR A 634 -20.71 -23.09 -12.10
N MET A 635 -19.70 -22.99 -12.97
CA MET A 635 -19.72 -22.16 -14.17
C MET A 635 -19.84 -23.00 -15.43
N GLY A 636 -20.43 -22.41 -16.46
CA GLY A 636 -20.79 -23.10 -17.70
C GLY A 636 -22.15 -23.78 -17.61
N LYS A 637 -22.62 -24.30 -18.74
CA LYS A 637 -23.94 -24.94 -18.83
C LYS A 637 -24.00 -26.26 -18.06
N THR A 638 -22.89 -26.97 -18.00
CA THR A 638 -22.78 -28.31 -17.40
C THR A 638 -21.76 -28.37 -16.26
N GLY A 639 -21.21 -27.22 -15.85
CA GLY A 639 -20.30 -27.12 -14.72
C GLY A 639 -18.82 -27.32 -15.09
N HIS A 640 -18.46 -27.31 -16.38
CA HIS A 640 -17.07 -27.53 -16.80
C HIS A 640 -16.15 -26.33 -16.54
N GLY A 641 -16.66 -25.25 -15.93
CA GLY A 641 -15.85 -24.11 -15.48
C GLY A 641 -15.90 -22.91 -16.41
N ILE A 642 -14.95 -22.00 -16.24
CA ILE A 642 -14.98 -20.70 -16.94
C ILE A 642 -14.75 -20.85 -18.45
N ALA A 643 -14.05 -21.90 -18.87
CA ALA A 643 -13.83 -22.21 -20.28
C ALA A 643 -15.14 -22.57 -21.01
N GLU A 644 -16.01 -23.36 -20.37
CA GLU A 644 -17.34 -23.66 -20.90
C GLU A 644 -18.23 -22.41 -20.89
N HIS A 645 -18.16 -21.60 -19.83
CA HIS A 645 -18.95 -20.37 -19.70
C HIS A 645 -18.73 -19.40 -20.88
N PHE A 646 -17.47 -19.18 -21.27
CA PHE A 646 -17.12 -18.31 -22.40
C PHE A 646 -16.93 -19.04 -23.74
N ALA A 647 -17.08 -20.36 -23.76
CA ALA A 647 -16.89 -21.21 -24.94
C ALA A 647 -15.54 -21.01 -25.68
N PHE A 648 -14.43 -20.86 -24.93
CA PHE A 648 -13.08 -20.81 -25.50
C PHE A 648 -12.34 -22.15 -25.37
N ASN A 649 -11.25 -22.32 -26.12
CA ASN A 649 -10.44 -23.54 -26.05
C ASN A 649 -9.63 -23.60 -24.75
N PRO A 650 -9.84 -24.58 -23.85
CA PRO A 650 -9.12 -24.66 -22.58
C PRO A 650 -7.59 -24.72 -22.73
N LYS A 651 -7.08 -25.19 -23.87
CA LYS A 651 -5.64 -25.25 -24.18
C LYS A 651 -5.00 -23.88 -24.44
N ASP A 652 -5.79 -22.81 -24.53
CA ASP A 652 -5.27 -21.45 -24.60
C ASP A 652 -4.77 -20.95 -23.23
N VAL A 653 -5.14 -21.61 -22.13
CA VAL A 653 -4.61 -21.38 -20.78
C VAL A 653 -3.50 -22.41 -20.49
N ASP A 654 -2.37 -21.95 -19.95
CA ASP A 654 -1.19 -22.79 -19.77
C ASP A 654 -1.28 -23.70 -18.54
N ILE A 655 -1.90 -23.18 -17.47
CA ILE A 655 -2.00 -23.84 -16.17
C ILE A 655 -3.41 -23.67 -15.61
N TRP A 656 -4.14 -24.77 -15.52
CA TRP A 656 -5.40 -24.82 -14.77
C TRP A 656 -5.11 -25.33 -13.37
N MET A 657 -5.46 -24.55 -12.37
CA MET A 657 -5.46 -25.01 -10.99
C MET A 657 -6.89 -25.17 -10.52
N GLY A 658 -7.18 -26.17 -9.72
CA GLY A 658 -8.44 -26.23 -9.00
C GLY A 658 -8.31 -26.98 -7.68
N THR A 659 -9.33 -26.85 -6.84
CA THR A 659 -9.46 -27.64 -5.62
C THR A 659 -10.56 -28.68 -5.74
N LEU A 660 -10.33 -29.84 -5.12
CA LEU A 660 -11.32 -30.91 -5.02
C LEU A 660 -12.21 -30.77 -3.77
N SER A 661 -11.95 -29.77 -2.91
CA SER A 661 -12.64 -29.63 -1.61
C SER A 661 -13.95 -28.86 -1.65
N LYS A 662 -14.47 -28.56 -2.85
CA LYS A 662 -15.68 -27.77 -3.05
C LYS A 662 -16.68 -28.62 -3.85
N SER A 663 -16.92 -28.29 -5.12
CA SER A 663 -17.84 -29.01 -6.00
C SER A 663 -17.53 -30.50 -6.13
N ALA A 664 -16.25 -30.90 -6.14
CA ALA A 664 -15.84 -32.31 -6.24
C ALA A 664 -15.94 -33.10 -4.91
N SER A 665 -16.41 -32.47 -3.82
CA SER A 665 -16.76 -33.12 -2.55
C SER A 665 -15.70 -34.08 -2.00
N SER A 666 -14.45 -33.67 -2.08
CA SER A 666 -13.27 -34.45 -1.73
C SER A 666 -12.27 -33.59 -0.94
N CYS A 667 -10.99 -33.95 -0.93
CA CYS A 667 -9.90 -33.17 -0.38
C CYS A 667 -8.69 -33.27 -1.31
N GLY A 668 -8.15 -32.14 -1.73
CA GLY A 668 -7.03 -32.08 -2.65
C GLY A 668 -7.05 -30.86 -3.56
N GLY A 669 -6.06 -30.80 -4.44
CA GLY A 669 -6.03 -29.90 -5.58
C GLY A 669 -5.44 -30.59 -6.79
N TYR A 670 -5.58 -29.95 -7.94
CA TYR A 670 -4.99 -30.43 -9.18
C TYR A 670 -4.33 -29.30 -9.94
N ILE A 671 -3.33 -29.67 -10.76
CA ILE A 671 -2.85 -28.86 -11.88
C ILE A 671 -3.15 -29.63 -13.16
N ALA A 672 -3.81 -28.99 -14.12
CA ALA A 672 -4.10 -29.54 -15.43
C ALA A 672 -3.55 -28.62 -16.53
N GLY A 673 -3.09 -29.19 -17.63
CA GLY A 673 -2.48 -28.46 -18.73
C GLY A 673 -1.80 -29.39 -19.73
N SER A 674 -0.66 -28.97 -20.26
CA SER A 674 0.13 -29.80 -21.18
C SER A 674 0.75 -31.02 -20.50
N SER A 675 0.98 -32.10 -21.25
CA SER A 675 1.70 -33.27 -20.74
C SER A 675 3.10 -32.92 -20.22
N ALA A 676 3.79 -31.98 -20.88
CA ALA A 676 5.11 -31.51 -20.46
C ALA A 676 5.10 -30.79 -19.10
N LEU A 677 4.08 -29.96 -18.84
CA LEU A 677 3.89 -29.32 -17.53
C LEU A 677 3.69 -30.38 -16.44
N VAL A 678 2.76 -31.31 -16.69
CA VAL A 678 2.43 -32.36 -15.72
C VAL A 678 3.61 -33.29 -15.46
N GLU A 679 4.34 -33.67 -16.50
CA GLU A 679 5.57 -34.48 -16.38
C GLU A 679 6.63 -33.76 -15.54
N LEU A 680 6.88 -32.47 -15.82
CA LEU A 680 7.82 -31.67 -15.03
C LEU A 680 7.41 -31.68 -13.55
N LEU A 681 6.17 -31.34 -13.24
CA LEU A 681 5.68 -31.29 -11.86
C LEU A 681 5.76 -32.65 -11.17
N ARG A 682 5.42 -33.74 -11.86
CA ARG A 682 5.43 -35.11 -11.33
C ARG A 682 6.79 -35.55 -10.79
N TYR A 683 7.88 -35.08 -11.41
CA TYR A 683 9.23 -35.46 -11.02
C TYR A 683 9.98 -34.41 -10.22
N THR A 684 9.48 -33.17 -10.15
CA THR A 684 10.26 -32.06 -9.59
C THR A 684 9.53 -31.21 -8.56
N ALA A 685 8.20 -31.18 -8.55
CA ALA A 685 7.43 -30.32 -7.63
C ALA A 685 7.51 -30.83 -6.18
N PRO A 686 8.01 -30.04 -5.21
CA PRO A 686 8.20 -30.51 -3.84
C PRO A 686 6.92 -31.00 -3.15
N GLY A 687 5.80 -30.30 -3.34
CA GLY A 687 4.48 -30.65 -2.79
C GLY A 687 3.88 -31.93 -3.37
N PHE A 688 4.48 -32.49 -4.42
CA PHE A 688 4.15 -33.81 -4.96
C PHE A 688 5.19 -34.86 -4.56
N VAL A 689 6.48 -34.57 -4.80
CA VAL A 689 7.59 -35.52 -4.61
C VAL A 689 7.78 -35.87 -3.12
N PHE A 690 7.75 -34.88 -2.24
CA PHE A 690 8.03 -35.03 -0.80
C PHE A 690 6.77 -35.07 0.07
N SER A 691 5.58 -35.14 -0.55
CA SER A 691 4.31 -35.29 0.14
C SER A 691 3.74 -36.70 -0.04
N VAL A 692 2.80 -37.07 0.83
CA VAL A 692 2.02 -38.31 0.69
C VAL A 692 1.06 -38.22 -0.51
N GLY A 693 0.63 -39.34 -1.08
CA GLY A 693 -0.49 -39.34 -2.04
C GLY A 693 -1.85 -39.05 -1.38
N MET A 694 -2.82 -38.62 -2.17
CA MET A 694 -4.20 -38.43 -1.69
C MET A 694 -4.77 -39.74 -1.11
N PRO A 695 -5.58 -39.68 -0.03
CA PRO A 695 -6.26 -40.87 0.48
C PRO A 695 -7.19 -41.49 -0.57
N PRO A 696 -7.22 -42.83 -0.74
CA PRO A 696 -8.03 -43.47 -1.78
C PRO A 696 -9.52 -43.14 -1.71
N SER A 697 -10.06 -42.97 -0.50
CA SER A 697 -11.45 -42.55 -0.28
C SER A 697 -11.76 -41.20 -0.90
N GLN A 698 -10.85 -40.24 -0.78
CA GLN A 698 -11.00 -38.90 -1.33
C GLN A 698 -10.85 -38.92 -2.85
N VAL A 699 -9.93 -39.72 -3.38
CA VAL A 699 -9.80 -39.91 -4.83
C VAL A 699 -11.09 -40.49 -5.43
N ALA A 700 -11.67 -41.50 -4.79
CA ALA A 700 -12.93 -42.11 -5.23
C ALA A 700 -14.12 -41.14 -5.11
N ALA A 701 -14.20 -40.36 -4.03
CA ALA A 701 -15.23 -39.34 -3.85
C ALA A 701 -15.19 -38.29 -4.96
N ALA A 702 -13.98 -37.85 -5.38
CA ALA A 702 -13.82 -36.89 -6.47
C ALA A 702 -14.26 -37.48 -7.82
N ILE A 703 -13.88 -38.73 -8.13
CA ILE A 703 -14.32 -39.41 -9.36
C ILE A 703 -15.85 -39.54 -9.37
N ALA A 704 -16.44 -40.05 -8.30
CA ALA A 704 -17.89 -40.23 -8.20
C ALA A 704 -18.64 -38.89 -8.30
N SER A 705 -18.08 -37.81 -7.74
CA SER A 705 -18.69 -36.48 -7.86
C SER A 705 -18.71 -36.00 -9.32
N LEU A 706 -17.64 -36.23 -10.08
CA LEU A 706 -17.60 -35.90 -11.52
C LEU A 706 -18.61 -36.74 -12.31
N ASP A 707 -18.69 -38.04 -12.03
CA ASP A 707 -19.62 -38.95 -12.72
C ASP A 707 -21.09 -38.60 -12.43
N VAL A 708 -21.41 -38.21 -11.20
CA VAL A 708 -22.75 -37.70 -10.84
C VAL A 708 -23.04 -36.41 -11.60
N LEU A 709 -22.10 -35.46 -11.67
CA LEU A 709 -22.32 -34.19 -12.36
C LEU A 709 -22.54 -34.34 -13.86
N GLU A 710 -21.84 -35.25 -14.53
CA GLU A 710 -22.11 -35.50 -15.96
C GLU A 710 -23.51 -36.07 -16.19
N ARG A 711 -24.01 -36.88 -15.26
CA ARG A 711 -25.31 -37.52 -15.37
C ARG A 711 -26.45 -36.61 -14.92
N GLU A 712 -26.18 -35.69 -14.00
CA GLU A 712 -27.14 -34.78 -13.36
C GLU A 712 -26.78 -33.30 -13.59
N PRO A 713 -26.62 -32.84 -14.85
CA PRO A 713 -26.24 -31.45 -15.15
C PRO A 713 -27.29 -30.43 -14.68
N GLU A 714 -28.54 -30.85 -14.44
CA GLU A 714 -29.59 -30.01 -13.86
C GLU A 714 -29.25 -29.48 -12.46
N ARG A 715 -28.31 -30.09 -11.73
CA ARG A 715 -27.79 -29.54 -10.47
C ARG A 715 -27.11 -28.18 -10.68
N VAL A 716 -26.34 -28.05 -11.75
CA VAL A 716 -25.65 -26.79 -12.11
C VAL A 716 -26.67 -25.73 -12.51
N GLU A 717 -27.68 -26.12 -13.28
CA GLU A 717 -28.78 -25.21 -13.66
C GLU A 717 -29.57 -24.74 -12.43
N ARG A 718 -29.89 -25.64 -11.50
CA ARG A 718 -30.57 -25.31 -10.24
C ARG A 718 -29.72 -24.38 -9.36
N LEU A 719 -28.42 -24.66 -9.25
CA LEU A 719 -27.48 -23.80 -8.54
C LEU A 719 -27.44 -22.38 -9.13
N ARG A 720 -27.34 -22.28 -10.46
CA ARG A 720 -27.35 -20.99 -11.18
C ARG A 720 -28.66 -20.25 -10.93
N HIS A 721 -29.79 -20.92 -11.06
CA HIS A 721 -31.11 -20.35 -10.77
C HIS A 721 -31.20 -19.82 -9.33
N ASN A 722 -30.78 -20.62 -8.34
CA ASN A 722 -30.78 -20.24 -6.94
C ASN A 722 -29.87 -19.03 -6.67
N SER A 723 -28.71 -18.98 -7.32
CA SER A 723 -27.73 -17.88 -7.18
C SER A 723 -28.27 -16.57 -7.78
N GLU A 724 -28.85 -16.63 -8.98
CA GLU A 724 -29.52 -15.51 -9.64
C GLU A 724 -30.73 -15.02 -8.82
N LEU A 725 -31.52 -15.96 -8.28
CA LEU A 725 -32.65 -15.63 -7.42
C LEU A 725 -32.19 -14.88 -6.16
N PHE A 726 -31.23 -15.43 -5.43
CA PHE A 726 -30.70 -14.81 -4.21
C PHE A 726 -30.13 -13.41 -4.50
N LEU A 727 -29.28 -13.28 -5.52
CA LEU A 727 -28.71 -11.99 -5.94
C LEU A 727 -29.81 -10.97 -6.30
N SER A 728 -30.78 -11.37 -7.13
CA SER A 728 -31.86 -10.47 -7.55
C SER A 728 -32.74 -10.01 -6.39
N LEU A 729 -32.96 -10.87 -5.39
CA LEU A 729 -33.73 -10.53 -4.20
C LEU A 729 -32.94 -9.57 -3.31
N CYS A 730 -31.64 -9.79 -3.11
CA CYS A 730 -30.77 -8.86 -2.38
C CYS A 730 -30.77 -7.47 -3.01
N GLN A 731 -30.61 -7.39 -4.34
CA GLN A 731 -30.63 -6.12 -5.07
C GLN A 731 -31.99 -5.42 -4.95
N LYS A 732 -33.11 -6.15 -5.09
CA LYS A 732 -34.47 -5.60 -4.87
C LYS A 732 -34.70 -5.14 -3.44
N ALA A 733 -34.07 -5.79 -2.47
CA ALA A 733 -34.09 -5.42 -1.06
C ALA A 733 -33.16 -4.24 -0.72
N GLY A 734 -32.38 -3.73 -1.69
CA GLY A 734 -31.43 -2.64 -1.46
C GLY A 734 -30.21 -3.05 -0.61
N LEU A 735 -29.89 -4.34 -0.57
CA LEU A 735 -28.65 -4.85 0.03
C LEU A 735 -27.49 -4.67 -0.97
N ASP A 736 -26.36 -4.17 -0.49
CA ASP A 736 -25.16 -3.98 -1.31
C ASP A 736 -24.47 -5.33 -1.56
N THR A 737 -24.51 -5.80 -2.81
CA THR A 737 -23.89 -7.06 -3.24
C THR A 737 -22.57 -6.88 -3.99
N GLY A 738 -21.99 -5.68 -4.00
CA GLY A 738 -20.81 -5.37 -4.79
C GLY A 738 -20.95 -5.75 -6.27
N ASP A 739 -19.86 -6.24 -6.87
CA ASP A 739 -19.78 -6.60 -8.29
C ASP A 739 -20.25 -8.04 -8.59
N SER A 740 -20.95 -8.69 -7.66
CA SER A 740 -21.36 -10.09 -7.77
C SER A 740 -22.05 -10.41 -9.11
N GLY A 741 -21.48 -11.37 -9.84
CA GLY A 741 -21.86 -11.70 -11.22
C GLY A 741 -22.89 -12.82 -11.35
N GLY A 742 -23.65 -13.13 -10.30
CA GLY A 742 -24.59 -14.27 -10.30
C GLY A 742 -23.92 -15.63 -10.10
N THR A 743 -22.72 -15.65 -9.53
CA THR A 743 -22.06 -16.90 -9.10
C THR A 743 -22.66 -17.41 -7.78
N PRO A 744 -22.36 -18.65 -7.36
CA PRO A 744 -22.81 -19.19 -6.07
C PRO A 744 -22.24 -18.51 -4.82
N VAL A 745 -21.49 -17.42 -5.00
CA VAL A 745 -20.92 -16.62 -3.93
C VAL A 745 -21.55 -15.23 -4.03
N VAL A 746 -22.38 -14.88 -3.05
CA VAL A 746 -23.02 -13.56 -3.03
C VAL A 746 -22.65 -12.84 -1.73
N PRO A 747 -21.88 -11.75 -1.78
CA PRO A 747 -21.60 -10.95 -0.61
C PRO A 747 -22.78 -10.02 -0.28
N VAL A 748 -22.88 -9.64 0.99
CA VAL A 748 -23.65 -8.49 1.44
C VAL A 748 -22.71 -7.58 2.23
N ILE A 749 -22.31 -6.48 1.62
CA ILE A 749 -21.33 -5.53 2.16
C ILE A 749 -21.99 -4.70 3.26
N THR A 750 -21.43 -4.78 4.46
CA THR A 750 -21.94 -4.03 5.63
C THR A 750 -21.15 -2.77 5.90
N GLY A 751 -19.93 -2.66 5.36
CA GLY A 751 -19.05 -1.50 5.49
C GLY A 751 -18.44 -1.30 6.88
N ASN A 752 -18.65 -2.26 7.79
CA ASN A 752 -18.15 -2.23 9.16
C ASN A 752 -18.15 -3.65 9.77
N SER A 753 -17.05 -4.04 10.40
CA SER A 753 -16.84 -5.36 10.98
C SER A 753 -17.81 -5.66 12.12
N LEU A 754 -18.11 -4.68 12.99
CA LEU A 754 -19.06 -4.86 14.09
C LEU A 754 -20.50 -5.03 13.57
N VAL A 755 -20.86 -4.33 12.49
CA VAL A 755 -22.17 -4.51 11.83
C VAL A 755 -22.27 -5.90 11.21
N ALA A 756 -21.26 -6.36 10.48
CA ALA A 756 -21.22 -7.73 9.93
C ALA A 756 -21.37 -8.79 11.02
N LEU A 757 -20.59 -8.67 12.10
CA LEU A 757 -20.62 -9.60 13.23
C LEU A 757 -22.00 -9.63 13.90
N ARG A 758 -22.60 -8.46 14.16
CA ARG A 758 -23.94 -8.37 14.76
C ARG A 758 -25.02 -8.89 13.84
N LEU A 759 -24.93 -8.63 12.54
CA LEU A 759 -25.88 -9.12 11.54
C LEU A 759 -25.85 -10.65 11.46
N SER A 760 -24.66 -11.25 11.34
CA SER A 760 -24.49 -12.72 11.40
C SER A 760 -25.08 -13.30 12.68
N ASN A 761 -24.83 -12.69 13.84
CA ASN A 761 -25.38 -13.15 15.11
C ASN A 761 -26.91 -13.01 15.22
N ARG A 762 -27.52 -11.98 14.58
CA ARG A 762 -28.98 -11.84 14.52
C ARG A 762 -29.59 -12.88 13.59
N LEU A 763 -29.01 -13.10 12.41
CA LEU A 763 -29.41 -14.16 11.49
C LEU A 763 -29.31 -15.55 12.13
N LYS A 764 -28.28 -15.79 12.94
CA LYS A 764 -28.16 -17.03 13.72
C LYS A 764 -29.36 -17.24 14.66
N LYS A 765 -29.91 -16.19 15.27
CA LYS A 765 -31.13 -16.30 16.11
C LYS A 765 -32.38 -16.66 15.32
N ASP A 766 -32.40 -16.37 14.02
CA ASP A 766 -33.45 -16.76 13.10
C ASP A 766 -33.18 -18.12 12.43
N ALA A 767 -32.26 -18.92 13.01
CA ALA A 767 -31.82 -20.20 12.47
C ALA A 767 -31.16 -20.11 11.08
N ILE A 768 -30.49 -19.00 10.76
CA ILE A 768 -29.70 -18.82 9.53
C ILE A 768 -28.21 -18.78 9.86
N ASN A 769 -27.45 -19.71 9.30
CA ASN A 769 -26.01 -19.80 9.47
C ASN A 769 -25.27 -19.17 8.27
N VAL A 770 -24.71 -17.98 8.49
CA VAL A 770 -23.83 -17.29 7.54
C VAL A 770 -22.68 -16.63 8.30
N GLN A 771 -21.48 -16.69 7.72
CA GLN A 771 -20.26 -16.25 8.38
C GLN A 771 -19.87 -14.83 7.95
N PRO A 772 -19.44 -13.97 8.89
CA PRO A 772 -18.93 -12.66 8.57
C PRO A 772 -17.47 -12.73 8.10
N ILE A 773 -17.10 -11.85 7.18
CA ILE A 773 -15.72 -11.59 6.78
C ILE A 773 -15.34 -10.21 7.33
N LEU A 774 -14.35 -10.19 8.21
CA LEU A 774 -14.00 -9.06 9.08
C LEU A 774 -12.55 -8.61 8.85
N TYR A 775 -12.22 -7.39 9.28
CA TYR A 775 -10.81 -6.95 9.36
C TYR A 775 -9.98 -7.89 10.26
N PRO A 776 -8.72 -8.23 9.90
CA PRO A 776 -7.94 -7.75 8.76
C PRO A 776 -8.05 -8.60 7.49
N ALA A 777 -8.98 -9.56 7.41
CA ALA A 777 -9.13 -10.39 6.20
C ALA A 777 -9.62 -9.58 5.00
N VAL A 778 -10.41 -8.53 5.25
CA VAL A 778 -10.82 -7.49 4.31
C VAL A 778 -10.67 -6.12 4.98
N ASP A 779 -10.60 -5.05 4.19
CA ASP A 779 -10.64 -3.70 4.73
C ASP A 779 -11.91 -3.47 5.56
N GLU A 780 -11.86 -2.60 6.58
CA GLU A 780 -12.99 -2.37 7.49
C GLU A 780 -14.24 -1.89 6.74
N SER A 781 -14.07 -1.04 5.71
CA SER A 781 -15.15 -0.57 4.82
C SER A 781 -15.64 -1.63 3.83
N ALA A 782 -14.95 -2.76 3.74
CA ALA A 782 -15.28 -3.89 2.86
C ALA A 782 -15.78 -5.11 3.66
N ALA A 783 -15.95 -4.98 4.99
CA ALA A 783 -16.55 -6.00 5.83
C ALA A 783 -17.94 -6.40 5.30
N ARG A 784 -18.24 -7.69 5.35
CA ARG A 784 -19.39 -8.28 4.66
C ARG A 784 -19.85 -9.59 5.30
N LEU A 785 -21.09 -9.98 5.01
CA LEU A 785 -21.48 -11.39 5.07
C LEU A 785 -21.26 -12.01 3.70
N ARG A 786 -20.86 -13.28 3.65
CA ARG A 786 -20.67 -13.99 2.38
C ARG A 786 -21.54 -15.23 2.36
N PHE A 787 -22.52 -15.23 1.45
CA PHE A 787 -23.47 -16.30 1.29
C PHE A 787 -22.99 -17.28 0.22
N PHE A 788 -22.94 -18.56 0.57
CA PHE A 788 -22.66 -19.64 -0.36
C PHE A 788 -23.96 -20.36 -0.69
N ILE A 789 -24.37 -20.24 -1.95
CA ILE A 789 -25.60 -20.82 -2.45
C ILE A 789 -25.33 -22.26 -2.87
N THR A 790 -26.27 -23.18 -2.59
CA THR A 790 -26.21 -24.56 -3.06
C THR A 790 -27.40 -24.89 -3.96
N SER A 791 -27.24 -25.88 -4.84
CA SER A 791 -28.33 -26.45 -5.63
C SER A 791 -29.45 -26.97 -4.74
N GLU A 792 -29.17 -27.32 -3.49
CA GLU A 792 -30.14 -27.92 -2.59
C GLU A 792 -31.00 -26.88 -1.85
N HIS A 793 -30.69 -25.57 -1.96
CA HIS A 793 -31.51 -24.55 -1.35
C HIS A 793 -32.90 -24.50 -1.99
N SER A 794 -33.94 -24.42 -1.16
CA SER A 794 -35.30 -24.15 -1.61
C SER A 794 -35.50 -22.64 -1.85
N GLU A 795 -36.45 -22.29 -2.71
CA GLU A 795 -36.83 -20.90 -2.96
C GLU A 795 -37.33 -20.22 -1.68
N GLU A 796 -38.05 -20.94 -0.81
CA GLU A 796 -38.52 -20.44 0.47
C GLU A 796 -37.35 -20.11 1.41
N GLN A 797 -36.33 -20.97 1.49
CA GLN A 797 -35.13 -20.71 2.30
C GLN A 797 -34.39 -19.45 1.83
N ILE A 798 -34.25 -19.29 0.51
CA ILE A 798 -33.62 -18.10 -0.10
C ILE A 798 -34.42 -16.84 0.23
N ARG A 799 -35.72 -16.84 -0.04
CA ARG A 799 -36.59 -15.67 0.21
C ARG A 799 -36.62 -15.29 1.69
N PHE A 800 -36.77 -16.28 2.57
CA PHE A 800 -36.72 -16.06 4.01
C PHE A 800 -35.39 -15.44 4.43
N THR A 801 -34.27 -15.98 3.94
CA THR A 801 -32.94 -15.47 4.32
C THR A 801 -32.72 -14.03 3.89
N VAL A 802 -33.11 -13.67 2.67
CA VAL A 802 -32.97 -12.29 2.17
C VAL A 802 -33.84 -11.32 2.96
N ASP A 803 -35.10 -11.69 3.25
CA ASP A 803 -36.01 -10.89 4.08
C ASP A 803 -35.43 -10.63 5.48
N ARG A 804 -34.98 -11.69 6.16
CA ARG A 804 -34.36 -11.57 7.50
C ARG A 804 -33.06 -10.76 7.47
N THR A 805 -32.26 -10.90 6.41
CA THR A 805 -31.03 -10.13 6.22
C THR A 805 -31.33 -8.64 6.07
N GLN A 806 -32.29 -8.28 5.21
CA GLN A 806 -32.71 -6.89 5.02
C GLN A 806 -33.28 -6.30 6.30
N PHE A 807 -34.19 -7.03 6.97
CA PHE A 807 -34.82 -6.60 8.22
C PHE A 807 -33.77 -6.25 9.29
N HIS A 808 -32.87 -7.19 9.59
CA HIS A 808 -31.86 -6.98 10.62
C HIS A 808 -30.79 -5.97 10.24
N TYR A 809 -30.45 -5.86 8.95
CA TYR A 809 -29.53 -4.83 8.47
C TYR A 809 -30.12 -3.44 8.68
N ASN A 810 -31.38 -3.22 8.31
CA ASN A 810 -32.06 -1.93 8.50
C ASN A 810 -32.16 -1.53 9.97
N GLU A 811 -32.49 -2.48 10.86
CA GLU A 811 -32.49 -2.25 12.30
C GLU A 811 -31.11 -1.82 12.83
N LEU A 812 -30.03 -2.41 12.31
CA LEU A 812 -28.65 -2.05 12.70
C LEU A 812 -28.23 -0.67 12.18
N GLN A 813 -28.80 -0.22 11.06
CA GLN A 813 -28.57 1.12 10.49
C GLN A 813 -29.46 2.20 11.13
N GLY A 814 -30.40 1.84 12.01
CA GLY A 814 -31.36 2.79 12.60
C GLY A 814 -32.43 3.28 11.63
N ILE A 815 -32.66 2.56 10.52
CA ILE A 815 -33.71 2.84 9.54
C ILE A 815 -34.98 2.13 10.02
N PRO A 816 -36.09 2.84 10.31
CA PRO A 816 -37.35 2.20 10.69
C PRO A 816 -37.84 1.30 9.56
N ALA A 817 -38.17 0.04 9.87
CA ALA A 817 -38.78 -0.88 8.91
C ALA A 817 -40.06 -0.26 8.35
N THR A 818 -40.05 0.13 7.08
CA THR A 818 -41.25 0.59 6.39
C THR A 818 -42.16 -0.62 6.19
N SER A 819 -43.45 -0.42 6.44
CA SER A 819 -44.47 -1.46 6.58
C SER A 819 -44.46 -2.52 5.47
N LEU A 820 -44.08 -3.75 5.83
CA LEU A 820 -44.55 -4.96 5.16
C LEU A 820 -45.99 -5.24 5.63
N ALA A 821 -46.91 -4.40 5.19
CA ALA A 821 -48.33 -4.69 5.19
C ALA A 821 -48.94 -3.98 3.98
N GLU A 822 -49.70 -4.75 3.20
CA GLU A 822 -50.57 -4.31 2.10
C GLU A 822 -49.92 -4.16 0.70
N THR A 823 -49.74 -5.30 0.03
CA THR A 823 -50.35 -5.53 -1.29
C THR A 823 -50.70 -7.01 -1.38
N GLY A 824 -52.00 -7.30 -1.48
CA GLY A 824 -52.57 -8.65 -1.52
C GLY A 824 -52.60 -9.30 -2.90
#